data_AF-A0A945LLX9-F1
#
_entry.id   AF-A0A945LLX9-F1
#
_cell.length_a   1.000
_cell.length_b   1.000
_cell.length_c   1.000
_cell.angle_alpha   90.00
_cell.angle_beta   90.00
_cell.angle_gamma   90.00
#
_symmetry.space_group_name_H-M   'P 1'
#
loop_
_entity.id
_entity.type
_entity.pdbx_description
1 polymer ?
#
loop_
_entity_poly.entity_id
_entity_poly.type
_entity_poly.pdbx_seq_one_letter_code
_entity_poly.pdbx_strand_id
1 'polypeptide(L)'
;MNKWISIFLMFYCSLLYSQQEIEFSHEAGFYDTPFYLDIDTSEGRILYAFQNNLNRRSSVYRGPILIDKNTTLSFALYKNDSVIKLGSKSFFIGFETDFNVVALTISKKSLYDSISGIYVHGPNAYYDTTLHVMLRSNYSKKMEKEVFIELFNKQKKRIISQDAGFRIFGGMTIYYPEKSIRIIARKLYGNSRLKADVFDQGKKKYKQIILRHSGNDYKKTRFKDVLSTTIASESGLDVQANQPSHLFVNSEYWGVYNIREKLNEYYIDNNYDCGTEGVDMLQAYNKVEEGSVVKYNQLLDFIEDNNLKDSENYEHVKTIMDVENFANFWIHQIYIGNTDSRGNIRFWRSDSLDGRFRWIFYDTDLGWGSFNSTLLEDFTSPIKTKWYNPTWSTFLLRNLLKNKEFKDYFINQTSYLLHTNLSTDSVQRKINYFETMYKDEMVYHFNNRKRFQTYQGDMRKWQKEVDQLKYFALKRDNALWSQLKKKFNLSSEYKLTINIKNPENGKVYLNNNELQSTIFGGNFFSELGVPFCILPDVGYSFTGNIDSVPFDSHIWNNCDDLNPDLEKEITVNISFIENKSSKSSVVINEIDYVNDCFEIFNQENGIVNLKDWKIVDKNNNIYTVEDCMLESGGFAVFHFNKIETRINDVIYQKINFRISSSNELISIYDNNGDFVDSVSYKLTNIENSYSRNIPFNSFEDIQYKWENNSDVTIGYHNTFYNNILLEKQKEKDRKRMFWIIGTILVVIISVIGIFFYRRKQQSISQS
;
A
#
# COMPACT_ATOMS: atom_id res chain seq x y z
N MET A 1 8.49 35.31 47.06
CA MET A 1 7.27 34.58 47.48
C MET A 1 6.00 34.88 46.66
N ASN A 2 6.02 35.81 45.68
CA ASN A 2 4.82 36.20 44.91
C ASN A 2 4.77 35.75 43.43
N LYS A 3 5.65 34.84 42.99
CA LYS A 3 5.60 34.26 41.63
C LYS A 3 5.13 32.79 41.58
N TRP A 4 5.05 32.12 42.73
CA TRP A 4 4.60 30.73 42.83
C TRP A 4 3.11 30.60 43.17
N ILE A 5 2.47 31.65 43.71
CA ILE A 5 1.04 31.64 44.05
C ILE A 5 0.16 31.83 42.80
N SER A 6 0.64 32.53 41.77
CA SER A 6 -0.12 32.73 40.51
C SER A 6 -0.12 31.49 39.61
N ILE A 7 0.90 30.64 39.69
CA ILE A 7 0.98 29.39 38.90
C ILE A 7 0.16 28.27 39.57
N PHE A 8 0.06 28.29 40.90
CA PHE A 8 -0.77 27.31 41.63
C PHE A 8 -2.28 27.60 41.50
N LEU A 9 -2.69 28.87 41.37
CA LEU A 9 -4.09 29.24 41.11
C LEU A 9 -4.54 28.98 39.65
N MET A 10 -3.62 28.98 38.68
CA MET A 10 -3.95 28.58 37.30
C MET A 10 -4.05 27.06 37.12
N PHE A 11 -3.37 26.26 37.94
CA PHE A 11 -3.49 24.79 37.92
C PHE A 11 -4.71 24.25 38.68
N TYR A 12 -5.27 25.02 39.62
CA TYR A 12 -6.52 24.66 40.31
C TYR A 12 -7.80 25.23 39.67
N CYS A 13 -7.71 26.24 38.80
CA CYS A 13 -8.85 26.69 37.99
C CYS A 13 -9.07 25.86 36.70
N SER A 14 -8.18 24.93 36.36
CA SER A 14 -8.34 23.97 35.26
C SER A 14 -8.94 22.61 35.67
N LEU A 15 -9.29 22.44 36.95
CA LEU A 15 -9.91 21.20 37.48
C LEU A 15 -11.37 21.40 37.95
N LEU A 16 -11.98 22.54 37.62
CA LEU A 16 -13.43 22.80 37.78
C LEU A 16 -14.06 23.33 36.48
N TYR A 17 -13.55 22.90 35.32
CA TYR A 17 -14.42 22.82 34.15
C TYR A 17 -15.19 21.52 34.32
N SER A 18 -16.42 21.60 34.83
CA SER A 18 -17.38 20.51 34.66
C SER A 18 -17.38 20.19 33.17
N GLN A 19 -16.79 19.05 32.81
CA GLN A 19 -17.00 18.45 31.52
C GLN A 19 -18.51 18.31 31.41
N GLN A 20 -19.10 18.93 30.40
CA GLN A 20 -20.53 18.95 30.24
C GLN A 20 -21.00 17.51 29.96
N GLU A 21 -21.38 16.79 31.02
CA GLU A 21 -21.83 15.41 30.96
C GLU A 21 -23.22 15.39 30.35
N ILE A 22 -23.26 15.04 29.07
CA ILE A 22 -24.47 14.59 28.38
C ILE A 22 -24.27 13.11 28.14
N GLU A 23 -25.07 12.30 28.81
CA GLU A 23 -25.01 10.85 28.70
C GLU A 23 -26.21 10.34 27.91
N PHE A 24 -25.95 9.50 26.92
CA PHE A 24 -26.99 8.83 26.16
C PHE A 24 -27.02 7.38 26.61
N SER A 25 -28.20 6.83 26.93
CA SER A 25 -28.30 5.42 27.34
C SER A 25 -27.84 4.44 26.26
N HIS A 26 -27.87 4.88 24.98
CA HIS A 26 -27.44 4.12 23.82
C HIS A 26 -26.66 5.00 22.84
N GLU A 27 -25.59 4.46 22.29
CA GLU A 27 -24.82 5.09 21.22
C GLU A 27 -25.44 4.88 19.83
N ALA A 28 -25.01 5.66 18.83
CA ALA A 28 -25.42 5.37 17.46
C ALA A 28 -24.85 4.02 17.02
N GLY A 29 -25.66 3.17 16.37
CA GLY A 29 -25.23 1.82 16.02
C GLY A 29 -26.40 0.88 15.69
N PHE A 30 -26.13 -0.40 15.85
CA PHE A 30 -27.00 -1.50 15.45
C PHE A 30 -27.47 -2.25 16.68
N TYR A 31 -28.76 -2.58 16.72
CA TYR A 31 -29.44 -3.19 17.85
C TYR A 31 -30.40 -4.27 17.38
N ASP A 32 -30.47 -5.38 18.12
CA ASP A 32 -31.33 -6.51 17.74
C ASP A 32 -32.79 -6.29 18.15
N THR A 33 -33.03 -5.54 19.23
CA THR A 33 -34.37 -5.30 19.79
C THR A 33 -34.66 -3.81 20.00
N PRO A 34 -35.95 -3.42 20.00
CA PRO A 34 -36.37 -2.08 20.38
C PRO A 34 -35.91 -1.69 21.79
N PHE A 35 -35.62 -0.41 21.99
CA PHE A 35 -35.22 0.14 23.29
C PHE A 35 -35.77 1.56 23.50
N TYR A 36 -35.71 2.04 24.73
CA TYR A 36 -35.99 3.44 25.06
C TYR A 36 -34.67 4.21 25.18
N LEU A 37 -34.50 5.24 24.34
CA LEU A 37 -33.37 6.14 24.40
C LEU A 37 -33.59 7.16 25.53
N ASP A 38 -32.74 7.06 26.54
CA ASP A 38 -32.65 8.00 27.65
C ASP A 38 -31.47 8.96 27.43
N ILE A 39 -31.64 10.21 27.87
CA ILE A 39 -30.63 11.26 27.71
C ILE A 39 -30.57 12.09 28.98
N ASP A 40 -29.47 11.93 29.70
CA ASP A 40 -29.19 12.68 30.91
C ASP A 40 -28.31 13.89 30.59
N THR A 41 -28.59 15.01 31.26
CA THR A 41 -27.75 16.20 31.17
C THR A 41 -27.73 16.93 32.51
N SER A 42 -26.53 17.31 32.95
CA SER A 42 -26.32 18.04 34.20
C SER A 42 -26.78 19.50 34.13
N GLU A 43 -26.81 20.11 32.94
CA GLU A 43 -27.18 21.52 32.76
C GLU A 43 -27.83 21.80 31.40
N GLY A 44 -28.90 22.59 31.40
CA GLY A 44 -29.63 23.01 30.19
C GLY A 44 -30.77 22.07 29.84
N ARG A 45 -31.23 22.11 28.58
CA ARG A 45 -32.27 21.21 28.07
C ARG A 45 -31.84 20.64 26.72
N ILE A 46 -32.04 19.34 26.53
CA ILE A 46 -31.78 18.68 25.24
C ILE A 46 -32.91 19.01 24.27
N LEU A 47 -32.54 19.45 23.08
CA LEU A 47 -33.41 19.59 21.93
C LEU A 47 -33.13 18.44 20.96
N TYR A 48 -34.17 17.95 20.29
CA TYR A 48 -34.03 16.91 19.28
C TYR A 48 -34.89 17.18 18.04
N ALA A 49 -34.48 16.59 16.92
CA ALA A 49 -35.22 16.58 15.66
C ALA A 49 -34.88 15.33 14.84
N PHE A 50 -35.80 14.88 13.99
CA PHE A 50 -35.58 13.73 13.10
C PHE A 50 -34.75 14.08 11.84
N GLN A 51 -34.23 15.30 11.77
CA GLN A 51 -33.50 15.87 10.63
C GLN A 51 -32.48 16.90 11.13
N ASN A 52 -31.51 17.26 10.29
CA ASN A 52 -30.52 18.29 10.61
C ASN A 52 -31.11 19.70 10.39
N ASN A 53 -32.04 20.09 11.25
CA ASN A 53 -32.73 21.39 11.22
C ASN A 53 -32.98 21.99 12.62
N LEU A 54 -32.13 21.62 13.58
CA LEU A 54 -32.22 22.04 14.98
C LEU A 54 -32.16 23.57 15.12
N ASN A 55 -33.07 24.11 15.94
CA ASN A 55 -33.12 25.52 16.31
C ASN A 55 -33.78 25.67 17.68
N ARG A 56 -33.86 26.90 18.22
CA ARG A 56 -34.46 27.18 19.55
C ARG A 56 -35.91 26.72 19.72
N ARG A 57 -36.63 26.44 18.63
CA ARG A 57 -38.03 25.97 18.63
C ARG A 57 -38.16 24.45 18.37
N SER A 58 -37.05 23.71 18.31
CA SER A 58 -37.05 22.26 18.19
C SER A 58 -37.66 21.59 19.42
N SER A 59 -38.07 20.33 19.27
CA SER A 59 -38.68 19.55 20.35
C SER A 59 -37.73 19.45 21.53
N VAL A 60 -38.22 19.78 22.73
CA VAL A 60 -37.48 19.58 23.98
C VAL A 60 -37.63 18.12 24.39
N TYR A 61 -36.52 17.47 24.68
CA TYR A 61 -36.50 16.13 25.29
C TYR A 61 -37.14 16.21 26.69
N ARG A 62 -38.12 15.36 26.96
CA ARG A 62 -38.90 15.35 28.22
C ARG A 62 -38.96 13.98 28.89
N GLY A 63 -38.26 13.00 28.34
CA GLY A 63 -38.29 11.61 28.80
C GLY A 63 -37.99 10.64 27.67
N PRO A 64 -37.91 9.33 27.96
CA PRO A 64 -37.36 8.35 27.05
C PRO A 64 -38.07 8.27 25.70
N ILE A 65 -37.31 8.15 24.61
CA ILE A 65 -37.81 8.04 23.25
C ILE A 65 -37.77 6.57 22.81
N LEU A 66 -38.91 5.98 22.46
CA LEU A 66 -38.94 4.63 21.90
C LEU A 66 -38.26 4.59 20.52
N ILE A 67 -37.26 3.72 20.39
CA ILE A 67 -36.59 3.38 19.13
C ILE A 67 -36.95 1.94 18.78
N ASP A 68 -37.97 1.77 17.94
CA ASP A 68 -38.53 0.46 17.53
C ASP A 68 -38.27 0.11 16.06
N LYS A 69 -37.61 1.01 15.34
CA LYS A 69 -37.20 0.88 13.93
C LYS A 69 -36.02 1.78 13.65
N ASN A 70 -35.44 1.65 12.46
CA ASN A 70 -34.37 2.52 11.99
C ASN A 70 -34.77 3.99 12.17
N THR A 71 -34.02 4.71 13.01
CA THR A 71 -34.34 6.06 13.44
C THR A 71 -33.07 6.87 13.57
N THR A 72 -33.11 8.11 13.07
CA THR A 72 -32.03 9.07 13.13
C THR A 72 -32.53 10.31 13.84
N LEU A 73 -31.80 10.73 14.86
CA LEU A 73 -32.11 11.90 15.67
C LEU A 73 -30.90 12.82 15.70
N SER A 74 -31.12 14.10 15.38
CA SER A 74 -30.18 15.17 15.64
C SER A 74 -30.44 15.73 17.03
N PHE A 75 -29.39 16.00 17.79
CA PHE A 75 -29.45 16.57 19.13
C PHE A 75 -28.74 17.91 19.22
N ALA A 76 -29.26 18.80 20.07
CA ALA A 76 -28.58 20.01 20.49
C ALA A 76 -28.83 20.27 21.97
N LEU A 77 -27.89 20.95 22.62
CA LEU A 77 -28.09 21.48 23.95
C LEU A 77 -28.60 22.93 23.86
N TYR A 78 -29.70 23.23 24.54
CA TYR A 78 -30.15 24.59 24.81
C TYR A 78 -29.70 25.04 26.20
N LYS A 79 -28.82 26.03 26.26
CA LYS A 79 -28.28 26.59 27.51
C LYS A 79 -27.97 28.07 27.33
N ASN A 80 -28.37 28.91 28.28
CA ASN A 80 -28.12 30.36 28.28
C ASN A 80 -28.47 31.03 26.93
N ASP A 81 -29.67 30.74 26.43
CA ASP A 81 -30.19 31.16 25.12
C ASP A 81 -29.34 30.73 23.90
N SER A 82 -28.33 29.90 24.10
CA SER A 82 -27.50 29.36 23.02
C SER A 82 -27.91 27.94 22.69
N VAL A 83 -27.84 27.58 21.39
CA VAL A 83 -28.06 26.22 20.90
C VAL A 83 -26.71 25.68 20.44
N ILE A 84 -26.23 24.64 21.11
CA ILE A 84 -24.98 23.96 20.77
C ILE A 84 -25.35 22.64 20.10
N LYS A 85 -25.03 22.47 18.81
CA LYS A 85 -25.28 21.21 18.10
C LYS A 85 -24.41 20.10 18.68
N LEU A 86 -25.01 18.94 18.95
CA LEU A 86 -24.33 17.74 19.44
C LEU A 86 -24.13 16.69 18.34
N GLY A 87 -24.66 16.94 17.14
CA GLY A 87 -24.63 16.03 16.00
C GLY A 87 -25.88 15.16 15.90
N SER A 88 -25.78 14.09 15.11
CA SER A 88 -26.84 13.07 15.00
C SER A 88 -26.39 11.72 15.52
N LYS A 89 -27.37 10.92 15.92
CA LYS A 89 -27.23 9.48 16.16
C LYS A 89 -28.23 8.71 15.32
N SER A 90 -27.73 7.75 14.56
CA SER A 90 -28.52 6.81 13.77
C SER A 90 -28.54 5.44 14.44
N PHE A 91 -29.73 4.91 14.65
CA PHE A 91 -29.99 3.62 15.27
C PHE A 91 -30.62 2.70 14.24
N PHE A 92 -30.08 1.50 14.08
CA PHE A 92 -30.57 0.49 13.15
C PHE A 92 -31.09 -0.71 13.93
N ILE A 93 -32.37 -1.05 13.80
CA ILE A 93 -33.03 -2.12 14.55
C ILE A 93 -33.20 -3.33 13.64
N GLY A 94 -32.60 -4.47 14.02
CA GLY A 94 -32.66 -5.72 13.27
C GLY A 94 -32.09 -5.62 11.85
N PHE A 95 -31.18 -4.66 11.60
CA PHE A 95 -30.54 -4.50 10.30
C PHE A 95 -29.19 -5.21 10.29
N GLU A 96 -29.10 -6.25 9.48
CA GLU A 96 -27.89 -7.04 9.26
C GLU A 96 -27.38 -6.79 7.83
N THR A 97 -26.06 -6.70 7.70
CA THR A 97 -25.37 -6.43 6.43
C THR A 97 -23.88 -6.73 6.60
N ASP A 98 -23.23 -7.14 5.52
CA ASP A 98 -21.78 -7.27 5.39
C ASP A 98 -21.14 -6.03 4.75
N PHE A 99 -21.95 -5.05 4.34
CA PHE A 99 -21.51 -3.79 3.78
C PHE A 99 -21.33 -2.71 4.84
N ASN A 100 -20.61 -1.65 4.48
CA ASN A 100 -20.59 -0.44 5.29
C ASN A 100 -22.00 0.19 5.34
N VAL A 101 -22.27 1.02 6.34
CA VAL A 101 -23.52 1.77 6.42
C VAL A 101 -23.22 3.25 6.52
N VAL A 102 -23.81 4.03 5.62
CA VAL A 102 -23.71 5.49 5.62
C VAL A 102 -25.06 6.06 5.99
N ALA A 103 -25.12 6.85 7.06
CA ALA A 103 -26.31 7.60 7.44
C ALA A 103 -26.06 9.10 7.23
N LEU A 104 -26.95 9.73 6.47
CA LEU A 104 -26.94 11.17 6.22
C LEU A 104 -28.15 11.83 6.89
N THR A 105 -27.89 12.80 7.76
CA THR A 105 -28.93 13.61 8.38
C THR A 105 -28.94 15.01 7.77
N ILE A 106 -30.02 15.37 7.08
CA ILE A 106 -30.12 16.60 6.29
C ILE A 106 -31.54 17.16 6.33
N SER A 107 -31.69 18.49 6.39
CA SER A 107 -33.04 19.08 6.42
C SER A 107 -33.84 18.78 5.13
N LYS A 108 -35.14 18.49 5.27
CA LYS A 108 -36.06 18.37 4.13
C LYS A 108 -36.08 19.62 3.27
N LYS A 109 -35.89 20.81 3.85
CA LYS A 109 -35.77 22.08 3.11
C LYS A 109 -34.54 22.05 2.18
N SER A 110 -33.37 21.63 2.69
CA SER A 110 -32.15 21.51 1.90
C SER A 110 -32.29 20.54 0.72
N LEU A 111 -33.09 19.48 0.88
CA LEU A 111 -33.35 18.51 -0.18
C LEU A 111 -34.44 18.94 -1.15
N TYR A 112 -35.59 19.42 -0.65
CA TYR A 112 -36.86 19.43 -1.39
C TYR A 112 -37.59 20.77 -1.43
N ASP A 113 -37.03 21.83 -0.85
CA ASP A 113 -37.59 23.18 -1.02
C ASP A 113 -37.70 23.51 -2.51
N SER A 114 -38.87 24.01 -2.95
CA SER A 114 -39.16 24.20 -4.38
C SER A 114 -38.23 25.19 -5.07
N ILE A 115 -37.58 26.08 -4.30
CA ILE A 115 -36.65 27.09 -4.82
C ILE A 115 -35.20 26.68 -4.61
N SER A 116 -34.86 26.26 -3.39
CA SER A 116 -33.48 26.09 -2.92
C SER A 116 -33.09 24.65 -2.61
N GLY A 117 -34.00 23.69 -2.76
CA GLY A 117 -33.78 22.27 -2.54
C GLY A 117 -32.85 21.69 -3.60
N ILE A 118 -31.89 20.88 -3.18
CA ILE A 118 -30.87 20.34 -4.09
C ILE A 118 -31.39 19.21 -4.98
N TYR A 119 -32.48 18.51 -4.60
CA TYR A 119 -33.08 17.41 -5.38
C TYR A 119 -34.24 17.84 -6.29
N VAL A 120 -34.62 19.12 -6.32
CA VAL A 120 -35.74 19.59 -7.15
C VAL A 120 -35.28 20.18 -8.48
N HIS A 121 -36.23 20.38 -9.39
CA HIS A 121 -36.00 21.18 -10.60
C HIS A 121 -35.67 22.63 -10.24
N GLY A 122 -36.45 23.28 -9.38
CA GLY A 122 -36.26 24.69 -9.09
C GLY A 122 -36.84 25.61 -10.17
N PRO A 123 -36.87 26.92 -9.93
CA PRO A 123 -37.69 27.87 -10.70
C PRO A 123 -37.21 28.09 -12.14
N ASN A 124 -35.94 27.82 -12.44
CA ASN A 124 -35.32 28.13 -13.74
C ASN A 124 -35.13 26.90 -14.63
N ALA A 125 -35.69 25.75 -14.23
CA ALA A 125 -35.54 24.51 -14.97
C ALA A 125 -36.45 24.48 -16.20
N TYR A 126 -35.96 23.93 -17.30
CA TYR A 126 -36.75 23.72 -18.51
C TYR A 126 -36.42 22.36 -19.13
N TYR A 127 -37.38 21.78 -19.85
CA TYR A 127 -37.18 20.51 -20.54
C TYR A 127 -36.47 20.75 -21.86
N ASP A 128 -35.31 20.12 -22.04
CA ASP A 128 -34.57 20.12 -23.29
C ASP A 128 -34.98 18.92 -24.13
N THR A 129 -35.54 19.17 -25.32
CA THR A 129 -36.06 18.12 -26.21
C THR A 129 -34.97 17.38 -26.97
N THR A 130 -33.75 17.92 -27.05
CA THR A 130 -32.62 17.24 -27.70
C THR A 130 -31.99 16.24 -26.73
N LEU A 131 -31.69 16.68 -25.52
CA LEU A 131 -31.07 15.87 -24.48
C LEU A 131 -32.08 15.04 -23.67
N HIS A 132 -33.37 15.33 -23.79
CA HIS A 132 -34.47 14.67 -23.07
C HIS A 132 -34.31 14.75 -21.54
N VAL A 133 -33.87 15.91 -21.04
CA VAL A 133 -33.62 16.16 -19.61
C VAL A 133 -34.06 17.55 -19.18
N MET A 134 -34.26 17.72 -17.87
CA MET A 134 -34.59 19.02 -17.27
C MET A 134 -33.32 19.83 -16.97
N LEU A 135 -32.84 20.59 -17.96
CA LEU A 135 -31.70 21.48 -17.81
C LEU A 135 -31.95 22.60 -16.80
N ARG A 136 -30.86 23.19 -16.29
CA ARG A 136 -30.86 24.25 -15.26
C ARG A 136 -31.59 23.88 -13.96
N SER A 137 -31.86 22.59 -13.75
CA SER A 137 -32.40 22.09 -12.50
C SER A 137 -31.44 22.33 -11.33
N ASN A 138 -31.94 22.46 -10.09
CA ASN A 138 -31.07 22.70 -8.93
C ASN A 138 -30.00 21.61 -8.75
N TYR A 139 -30.33 20.36 -9.07
CA TYR A 139 -29.36 19.26 -9.03
C TYR A 139 -28.20 19.39 -10.05
N SER A 140 -28.28 20.33 -11.00
CA SER A 140 -27.18 20.67 -11.92
C SER A 140 -26.34 21.88 -11.48
N LYS A 141 -26.82 22.67 -10.50
CA LYS A 141 -26.22 23.96 -10.09
C LYS A 141 -25.04 23.83 -9.12
N LYS A 142 -24.46 22.64 -8.96
CA LYS A 142 -23.26 22.44 -8.11
C LYS A 142 -23.44 22.95 -6.66
N MET A 143 -24.68 22.99 -6.17
CA MET A 143 -25.04 23.48 -4.84
C MET A 143 -24.47 22.57 -3.76
N GLU A 144 -24.15 23.15 -2.60
CA GLU A 144 -23.69 22.44 -1.41
C GLU A 144 -24.64 22.75 -0.25
N LYS A 145 -24.99 21.75 0.55
CA LYS A 145 -25.89 21.87 1.71
C LYS A 145 -25.24 21.22 2.93
N GLU A 146 -25.49 21.76 4.12
CA GLU A 146 -25.04 21.13 5.36
C GLU A 146 -25.72 19.75 5.55
N VAL A 147 -24.93 18.76 5.95
CA VAL A 147 -25.35 17.41 6.30
C VAL A 147 -24.52 16.92 7.48
N PHE A 148 -25.12 16.13 8.36
CA PHE A 148 -24.36 15.34 9.33
C PHE A 148 -24.16 13.93 8.77
N ILE A 149 -22.92 13.47 8.67
CA ILE A 149 -22.58 12.13 8.16
C ILE A 149 -22.14 11.23 9.31
N GLU A 150 -22.71 10.03 9.34
CA GLU A 150 -22.19 8.89 10.08
C GLU A 150 -21.80 7.78 9.09
N LEU A 151 -20.63 7.18 9.29
CA LEU A 151 -20.18 6.02 8.52
C LEU A 151 -19.79 4.90 9.48
N PHE A 152 -20.44 3.76 9.33
CA PHE A 152 -20.20 2.53 10.07
C PHE A 152 -19.51 1.54 9.16
N ASN A 153 -18.43 0.92 9.65
CA ASN A 153 -17.72 -0.10 8.88
C ASN A 153 -18.44 -1.45 8.93
N LYS A 154 -17.91 -2.45 8.21
CA LYS A 154 -18.44 -3.84 8.19
C LYS A 154 -18.50 -4.49 9.57
N GLN A 155 -17.64 -4.07 10.51
CA GLN A 155 -17.68 -4.50 11.92
C GLN A 155 -18.68 -3.69 12.77
N LYS A 156 -19.61 -2.97 12.13
CA LYS A 156 -20.65 -2.16 12.78
C LYS A 156 -20.10 -1.02 13.65
N LYS A 157 -18.80 -0.68 13.54
CA LYS A 157 -18.16 0.40 14.28
C LYS A 157 -18.34 1.73 13.56
N ARG A 158 -18.80 2.76 14.27
CA ARG A 158 -18.85 4.13 13.75
C ARG A 158 -17.43 4.70 13.61
N ILE A 159 -16.99 4.93 12.37
CA ILE A 159 -15.65 5.44 12.04
C ILE A 159 -15.65 6.90 11.56
N ILE A 160 -16.80 7.43 11.13
CA ILE A 160 -17.01 8.85 10.85
C ILE A 160 -18.27 9.31 11.59
N SER A 161 -18.20 10.49 12.22
CA SER A 161 -19.35 11.20 12.82
C SER A 161 -19.04 12.70 12.87
N GLN A 162 -19.57 13.47 11.93
CA GLN A 162 -19.38 14.93 11.88
C GLN A 162 -20.30 15.62 10.87
N ASP A 163 -20.40 16.95 10.98
CA ASP A 163 -20.95 17.80 9.91
C ASP A 163 -20.01 17.86 8.69
N ALA A 164 -20.64 17.98 7.52
CA ALA A 164 -20.00 18.02 6.20
C ALA A 164 -20.89 18.75 5.17
N GLY A 165 -20.33 18.97 3.98
CA GLY A 165 -21.06 19.43 2.81
C GLY A 165 -21.62 18.26 2.01
N PHE A 166 -22.91 18.35 1.65
CA PHE A 166 -23.63 17.47 0.75
C PHE A 166 -23.75 18.12 -0.62
N ARG A 167 -23.32 17.42 -1.68
CA ARG A 167 -23.45 17.91 -3.06
C ARG A 167 -23.73 16.79 -4.03
N ILE A 168 -24.58 17.05 -5.02
CA ILE A 168 -24.83 16.08 -6.10
C ILE A 168 -23.58 15.95 -6.98
N PHE A 169 -23.28 14.71 -7.37
CA PHE A 169 -22.10 14.34 -8.16
C PHE A 169 -22.52 13.63 -9.46
N GLY A 170 -21.80 13.92 -10.55
CA GLY A 170 -21.96 13.26 -11.84
C GLY A 170 -22.00 14.24 -13.02
N GLY A 171 -22.05 13.67 -14.22
CA GLY A 171 -22.34 14.36 -15.47
C GLY A 171 -23.81 14.17 -15.84
N MET A 172 -24.11 13.34 -16.85
CA MET A 172 -25.50 13.04 -17.26
C MET A 172 -26.31 12.29 -16.19
N THR A 173 -25.66 11.52 -15.33
CA THR A 173 -26.33 10.73 -14.29
C THR A 173 -26.97 11.58 -13.19
N ILE A 174 -26.69 12.89 -13.14
CA ILE A 174 -27.39 13.81 -12.22
C ILE A 174 -28.87 13.97 -12.57
N TYR A 175 -29.28 13.62 -13.79
CA TYR A 175 -30.68 13.67 -14.23
C TYR A 175 -31.47 12.42 -13.81
N TYR A 176 -30.79 11.37 -13.32
CA TYR A 176 -31.47 10.18 -12.82
C TYR A 176 -32.18 10.47 -11.47
N PRO A 177 -33.26 9.75 -11.15
CA PRO A 177 -33.96 9.92 -9.87
C PRO A 177 -33.03 9.65 -8.68
N GLU A 178 -32.25 8.57 -8.78
CA GLU A 178 -31.13 8.30 -7.89
C GLU A 178 -29.91 9.11 -8.32
N LYS A 179 -29.18 9.67 -7.36
CA LYS A 179 -28.05 10.55 -7.67
C LYS A 179 -26.85 10.15 -6.85
N SER A 180 -25.66 10.19 -7.46
CA SER A 180 -24.42 10.10 -6.69
C SER A 180 -24.26 11.36 -5.84
N ILE A 181 -23.66 11.18 -4.67
CA ILE A 181 -23.49 12.24 -3.67
C ILE A 181 -22.00 12.39 -3.40
N ARG A 182 -21.56 13.63 -3.27
CA ARG A 182 -20.23 13.98 -2.80
C ARG A 182 -20.37 14.52 -1.37
N ILE A 183 -19.61 13.94 -0.46
CA ILE A 183 -19.47 14.40 0.92
C ILE A 183 -18.15 15.16 1.04
N ILE A 184 -18.20 16.37 1.61
CA ILE A 184 -17.10 17.32 1.57
C ILE A 184 -16.78 17.82 2.98
N ALA A 185 -15.59 17.49 3.50
CA ALA A 185 -15.14 18.01 4.79
C ALA A 185 -14.57 19.42 4.65
N ARG A 186 -15.14 20.40 5.35
CA ARG A 186 -14.71 21.82 5.31
C ARG A 186 -14.86 22.44 6.68
N LYS A 187 -13.97 23.41 6.99
CA LYS A 187 -14.02 24.20 8.22
C LYS A 187 -15.36 24.93 8.42
N LEU A 188 -16.02 25.30 7.32
CA LEU A 188 -17.35 25.90 7.33
C LEU A 188 -18.40 25.07 8.09
N TYR A 189 -18.30 23.73 8.07
CA TYR A 189 -19.24 22.84 8.77
C TYR A 189 -18.66 22.23 10.04
N GLY A 190 -17.32 22.13 10.14
CA GLY A 190 -16.66 21.51 11.29
C GLY A 190 -15.25 21.06 10.94
N ASN A 191 -14.98 19.76 11.02
CA ASN A 191 -13.67 19.22 10.67
C ASN A 191 -13.39 19.35 9.17
N SER A 192 -12.15 19.74 8.81
CA SER A 192 -11.74 19.98 7.43
C SER A 192 -11.29 18.73 6.67
N ARG A 193 -11.30 17.57 7.34
CA ARG A 193 -10.95 16.24 6.83
C ARG A 193 -11.82 15.17 7.50
N LEU A 194 -12.16 14.14 6.76
CA LEU A 194 -12.70 12.87 7.27
C LEU A 194 -11.50 11.99 7.63
N LYS A 195 -11.22 11.82 8.93
CA LYS A 195 -10.11 11.00 9.41
C LYS A 195 -10.63 9.61 9.77
N ALA A 196 -10.45 8.64 8.88
CA ALA A 196 -10.96 7.29 9.08
C ALA A 196 -10.21 6.31 8.16
N ASP A 197 -10.32 5.02 8.47
CA ASP A 197 -9.99 3.95 7.54
C ASP A 197 -11.27 3.58 6.78
N VAL A 198 -11.51 4.28 5.66
CA VAL A 198 -12.75 4.13 4.88
C VAL A 198 -12.65 2.98 3.88
N PHE A 199 -11.43 2.65 3.44
CA PHE A 199 -11.19 1.73 2.32
C PHE A 199 -10.39 0.47 2.71
N ASP A 200 -10.24 0.18 4.01
CA ASP A 200 -9.44 -0.94 4.54
C ASP A 200 -7.96 -0.84 4.13
N GLN A 201 -7.42 0.38 4.13
CA GLN A 201 -6.04 0.72 3.71
C GLN A 201 -5.29 1.54 4.78
N GLY A 202 -5.78 1.50 6.01
CA GLY A 202 -5.27 2.33 7.10
C GLY A 202 -5.95 3.70 7.18
N LYS A 203 -5.72 4.39 8.31
CA LYS A 203 -6.36 5.68 8.59
C LYS A 203 -5.76 6.79 7.71
N LYS A 204 -6.55 7.28 6.75
CA LYS A 204 -6.18 8.45 5.92
C LYS A 204 -7.00 9.69 6.27
N LYS A 205 -6.70 10.82 5.61
CA LYS A 205 -7.30 12.14 5.87
C LYS A 205 -8.05 12.64 4.62
N TYR A 206 -9.22 12.08 4.34
CA TYR A 206 -9.96 12.42 3.12
C TYR A 206 -10.55 13.82 3.15
N LYS A 207 -10.37 14.59 2.08
CA LYS A 207 -11.08 15.86 1.88
C LYS A 207 -12.52 15.64 1.43
N GLN A 208 -12.72 14.65 0.58
CA GLN A 208 -14.00 14.32 -0.05
C GLN A 208 -14.10 12.81 -0.26
N ILE A 209 -15.31 12.28 -0.13
CA ILE A 209 -15.67 10.93 -0.59
C ILE A 209 -16.91 11.03 -1.47
N ILE A 210 -17.09 10.06 -2.35
CA ILE A 210 -18.26 9.96 -3.24
C ILE A 210 -19.07 8.75 -2.81
N LEU A 211 -20.38 8.91 -2.66
CA LEU A 211 -21.34 7.82 -2.61
C LEU A 211 -21.89 7.68 -4.03
N ARG A 212 -21.37 6.72 -4.80
CA ARG A 212 -21.72 6.49 -6.21
C ARG A 212 -22.84 5.46 -6.32
N HIS A 213 -23.93 5.81 -6.99
CA HIS A 213 -25.06 4.90 -7.27
C HIS A 213 -24.79 3.91 -8.44
N SER A 214 -23.53 3.76 -8.84
CA SER A 214 -23.07 2.95 -9.97
C SER A 214 -23.39 3.47 -11.38
N GLY A 215 -23.82 4.73 -11.52
CA GLY A 215 -23.91 5.42 -12.81
C GLY A 215 -24.85 4.72 -13.80
N ASN A 216 -24.39 4.36 -15.00
CA ASN A 216 -25.17 3.62 -15.99
C ASN A 216 -25.48 2.17 -15.57
N ASP A 217 -24.77 1.65 -14.58
CA ASP A 217 -24.98 0.30 -14.02
C ASP A 217 -26.00 0.27 -12.87
N TYR A 218 -26.62 1.40 -12.51
CA TYR A 218 -27.49 1.51 -11.33
C TYR A 218 -28.74 0.60 -11.33
N LYS A 219 -29.21 0.15 -12.49
CA LYS A 219 -30.34 -0.80 -12.62
C LYS A 219 -29.90 -2.24 -12.83
N LYS A 220 -28.59 -2.47 -12.87
CA LYS A 220 -27.94 -3.71 -13.30
C LYS A 220 -27.18 -4.28 -12.11
N THR A 221 -25.87 -4.53 -12.23
CA THR A 221 -25.10 -5.29 -11.25
C THR A 221 -24.75 -4.51 -9.99
N ARG A 222 -24.70 -3.17 -10.07
CA ARG A 222 -24.16 -2.24 -9.06
C ARG A 222 -22.66 -2.32 -8.81
N PHE A 223 -21.96 -3.36 -9.24
CA PHE A 223 -20.52 -3.53 -8.99
C PHE A 223 -19.63 -3.46 -10.23
N LYS A 224 -20.17 -3.39 -11.46
CA LYS A 224 -19.38 -3.44 -12.71
C LYS A 224 -18.18 -2.47 -12.77
N ASP A 225 -18.41 -1.23 -12.37
CA ASP A 225 -17.36 -0.20 -12.33
C ASP A 225 -16.30 -0.51 -11.26
N VAL A 226 -16.72 -1.07 -10.12
CA VAL A 226 -15.81 -1.53 -9.06
C VAL A 226 -14.99 -2.73 -9.54
N LEU A 227 -15.63 -3.74 -10.12
CA LEU A 227 -14.99 -4.91 -10.74
C LEU A 227 -13.88 -4.48 -11.71
N SER A 228 -14.20 -3.53 -12.60
CA SER A 228 -13.22 -3.02 -13.57
C SER A 228 -12.02 -2.37 -12.89
N THR A 229 -12.26 -1.51 -11.89
CA THR A 229 -11.17 -0.85 -11.16
C THR A 229 -10.34 -1.82 -10.31
N THR A 230 -10.94 -2.86 -9.73
CA THR A 230 -10.21 -3.90 -8.99
C THR A 230 -9.30 -4.70 -9.93
N ILE A 231 -9.80 -5.07 -11.11
CA ILE A 231 -8.99 -5.76 -12.12
C ILE A 231 -7.82 -4.88 -12.58
N ALA A 232 -8.06 -3.59 -12.82
CA ALA A 232 -7.04 -2.64 -13.24
C ALA A 232 -5.97 -2.36 -12.17
N SER A 233 -6.35 -2.23 -10.90
CA SER A 233 -5.39 -1.98 -9.82
C SER A 233 -4.40 -3.11 -9.63
N GLU A 234 -4.82 -4.35 -9.82
CA GLU A 234 -3.92 -5.51 -9.77
C GLU A 234 -2.89 -5.52 -10.92
N SER A 235 -3.10 -4.70 -11.96
CA SER A 235 -2.15 -4.46 -13.05
C SER A 235 -1.35 -3.18 -12.87
N GLY A 236 -1.29 -2.63 -11.65
CA GLY A 236 -0.50 -1.44 -11.32
C GLY A 236 -1.11 -0.10 -11.78
N LEU A 237 -2.40 -0.07 -12.15
CA LEU A 237 -3.06 1.18 -12.51
C LEU A 237 -3.62 1.92 -11.29
N ASP A 238 -3.48 3.24 -11.29
CA ASP A 238 -4.20 4.12 -10.38
C ASP A 238 -5.71 3.99 -10.58
N VAL A 239 -6.44 3.79 -9.48
CA VAL A 239 -7.91 3.70 -9.48
C VAL A 239 -8.52 4.33 -8.24
N GLN A 240 -9.82 4.62 -8.29
CA GLN A 240 -10.55 5.03 -7.11
C GLN A 240 -10.70 3.87 -6.11
N ALA A 241 -10.08 4.01 -4.94
CA ALA A 241 -10.36 3.15 -3.79
C ALA A 241 -11.88 3.10 -3.53
N ASN A 242 -12.38 1.94 -3.10
CA ASN A 242 -13.81 1.71 -3.02
C ASN A 242 -14.22 0.74 -1.91
N GLN A 243 -15.44 0.94 -1.41
CA GLN A 243 -16.14 0.00 -0.54
C GLN A 243 -17.65 0.09 -0.79
N PRO A 244 -18.38 -1.04 -0.81
CA PRO A 244 -19.83 -1.01 -0.89
C PRO A 244 -20.48 -0.53 0.40
N SER A 245 -21.69 0.03 0.29
CA SER A 245 -22.44 0.53 1.45
C SER A 245 -23.94 0.53 1.25
N HIS A 246 -24.70 0.41 2.34
CA HIS A 246 -26.10 0.84 2.41
C HIS A 246 -26.16 2.33 2.78
N LEU A 247 -26.97 3.08 2.04
CA LEU A 247 -27.22 4.49 2.32
C LEU A 247 -28.58 4.69 2.97
N PHE A 248 -28.60 5.38 4.10
CA PHE A 248 -29.80 5.90 4.75
C PHE A 248 -29.77 7.43 4.78
N VAL A 249 -30.90 8.07 4.45
CA VAL A 249 -31.03 9.54 4.53
C VAL A 249 -32.25 9.89 5.36
N ASN A 250 -32.05 10.54 6.50
CA ASN A 250 -33.10 10.78 7.50
C ASN A 250 -33.91 9.51 7.81
N SER A 251 -33.19 8.41 8.12
CA SER A 251 -33.73 7.07 8.39
C SER A 251 -34.37 6.34 7.20
N GLU A 252 -34.57 7.00 6.06
CA GLU A 252 -35.09 6.36 4.85
C GLU A 252 -33.99 5.59 4.12
N TYR A 253 -34.21 4.31 3.83
CA TYR A 253 -33.27 3.50 3.05
C TYR A 253 -33.25 3.93 1.57
N TRP A 254 -32.08 4.34 1.07
CA TRP A 254 -31.89 4.84 -0.28
C TRP A 254 -31.26 3.83 -1.24
N GLY A 255 -30.74 2.72 -0.74
CA GLY A 255 -30.16 1.65 -1.55
C GLY A 255 -28.69 1.37 -1.27
N VAL A 256 -28.13 0.53 -2.14
CA VAL A 256 -26.71 0.17 -2.20
C VAL A 256 -25.96 1.21 -3.03
N TYR A 257 -24.91 1.76 -2.45
CA TYR A 257 -24.00 2.75 -3.03
C TYR A 257 -22.56 2.28 -2.86
N ASN A 258 -21.71 2.64 -3.82
CA ASN A 258 -20.26 2.46 -3.70
C ASN A 258 -19.64 3.72 -3.13
N ILE A 259 -19.04 3.63 -1.94
CA ILE A 259 -18.14 4.66 -1.45
C ILE A 259 -16.91 4.64 -2.36
N ARG A 260 -16.52 5.78 -2.93
CA ARG A 260 -15.36 5.95 -3.80
C ARG A 260 -14.50 7.08 -3.28
N GLU A 261 -13.17 6.92 -3.32
CA GLU A 261 -12.25 8.03 -3.09
C GLU A 261 -12.40 9.07 -4.20
N LYS A 262 -12.37 10.36 -3.87
CA LYS A 262 -12.47 11.42 -4.87
C LYS A 262 -11.11 11.66 -5.51
N LEU A 263 -11.01 11.40 -6.82
CA LEU A 263 -9.84 11.78 -7.62
C LEU A 263 -9.62 13.30 -7.60
N ASN A 264 -8.58 13.76 -6.93
CA ASN A 264 -8.12 15.14 -6.82
C ASN A 264 -6.69 15.15 -6.25
N GLU A 265 -6.14 16.32 -5.93
CA GLU A 265 -4.80 16.47 -5.36
C GLU A 265 -4.61 15.71 -4.05
N TYR A 266 -5.66 15.63 -3.22
CA TYR A 266 -5.61 14.86 -1.97
C TYR A 266 -5.63 13.35 -2.19
N TYR A 267 -6.19 12.85 -3.30
CA TYR A 267 -6.06 11.44 -3.67
C TYR A 267 -4.61 11.08 -3.98
N ILE A 268 -3.89 11.97 -4.66
CA ILE A 268 -2.46 11.74 -4.97
C ILE A 268 -1.65 11.73 -3.66
N ASP A 269 -1.80 12.75 -2.83
CA ASP A 269 -1.15 12.81 -1.51
C ASP A 269 -1.46 11.58 -0.65
N ASN A 270 -2.73 11.16 -0.56
CA ASN A 270 -3.14 9.98 0.22
C ASN A 270 -2.56 8.64 -0.26
N ASN A 271 -2.06 8.55 -1.50
CA ASN A 271 -1.57 7.29 -2.09
C ASN A 271 -0.06 7.31 -2.40
N TYR A 272 0.56 8.49 -2.46
CA TYR A 272 1.97 8.66 -2.78
C TYR A 272 2.74 9.50 -1.74
N ASP A 273 2.07 10.00 -0.70
CA ASP A 273 2.64 10.81 0.39
C ASP A 273 3.50 12.00 -0.12
N CYS A 274 3.11 12.59 -1.25
CA CYS A 274 3.90 13.60 -1.96
C CYS A 274 3.46 15.05 -1.71
N GLY A 275 2.47 15.29 -0.84
CA GLY A 275 1.82 16.58 -0.70
C GLY A 275 0.91 16.94 -1.89
N THR A 276 0.23 18.07 -1.78
CA THR A 276 -0.66 18.59 -2.84
C THR A 276 -0.03 19.68 -3.69
N GLU A 277 1.08 20.25 -3.25
CA GLU A 277 1.81 21.27 -4.01
C GLU A 277 2.59 20.60 -5.16
N GLY A 278 2.61 21.22 -6.34
CA GLY A 278 3.28 20.66 -7.52
C GLY A 278 2.55 19.50 -8.22
N VAL A 279 1.31 19.20 -7.80
CA VAL A 279 0.46 18.20 -8.48
C VAL A 279 -0.29 18.86 -9.64
N ASP A 280 -0.05 18.37 -10.85
CA ASP A 280 -0.88 18.69 -12.02
C ASP A 280 -1.87 17.55 -12.25
N MET A 281 -3.17 17.84 -12.29
CA MET A 281 -4.21 16.86 -12.60
C MET A 281 -5.10 17.36 -13.73
N LEU A 282 -5.15 16.57 -14.81
CA LEU A 282 -5.84 16.91 -16.04
C LEU A 282 -6.96 15.91 -16.37
N GLN A 283 -7.93 16.37 -17.15
CA GLN A 283 -9.07 15.59 -17.64
C GLN A 283 -9.23 15.76 -19.16
N ALA A 284 -9.61 14.68 -19.85
CA ALA A 284 -9.92 14.67 -21.29
C ALA A 284 -8.76 15.26 -22.13
N TYR A 285 -9.03 16.24 -23.01
CA TYR A 285 -8.05 16.73 -23.99
C TYR A 285 -6.96 17.64 -23.41
N ASN A 286 -7.15 18.21 -22.21
CA ASN A 286 -6.20 19.08 -21.47
C ASN A 286 -6.90 19.92 -20.38
N LYS A 287 -8.10 19.54 -19.92
CA LYS A 287 -8.86 20.33 -18.96
C LYS A 287 -8.22 20.23 -17.59
N VAL A 288 -7.76 21.36 -17.07
CA VAL A 288 -7.17 21.45 -15.73
C VAL A 288 -8.23 21.19 -14.66
N GLU A 289 -7.99 20.17 -13.83
CA GLU A 289 -8.72 19.96 -12.58
C GLU A 289 -7.91 20.50 -11.38
N GLU A 290 -6.58 20.40 -11.42
CA GLU A 290 -5.62 21.01 -10.47
C GLU A 290 -4.29 21.32 -11.18
N GLY A 291 -3.54 22.31 -10.69
CA GLY A 291 -2.19 22.63 -11.19
C GLY A 291 -2.19 23.29 -12.57
N SER A 292 -1.30 22.83 -13.45
CA SER A 292 -0.97 23.44 -14.73
C SER A 292 -1.08 22.45 -15.90
N VAL A 293 -1.42 22.98 -17.07
CA VAL A 293 -1.45 22.22 -18.34
C VAL A 293 -0.13 22.27 -19.10
N VAL A 294 0.78 23.17 -18.72
CA VAL A 294 1.96 23.54 -19.54
C VAL A 294 2.83 22.33 -19.89
N LYS A 295 3.15 21.48 -18.91
CA LYS A 295 3.98 20.28 -19.12
C LYS A 295 3.33 19.26 -20.05
N TYR A 296 2.00 19.16 -20.03
CA TYR A 296 1.29 18.26 -20.91
C TYR A 296 1.27 18.77 -22.34
N ASN A 297 1.07 20.07 -22.55
CA ASN A 297 1.19 20.65 -23.89
C ASN A 297 2.62 20.47 -24.45
N GLN A 298 3.66 20.67 -23.62
CA GLN A 298 5.04 20.41 -24.03
C GLN A 298 5.27 18.96 -24.48
N LEU A 299 4.66 17.98 -23.80
CA LEU A 299 4.70 16.57 -24.23
C LEU A 299 4.02 16.38 -25.59
N LEU A 300 2.85 16.98 -25.80
CA LEU A 300 2.12 16.88 -27.06
C LEU A 300 2.90 17.52 -28.20
N ASP A 301 3.41 18.74 -28.00
CA ASP A 301 4.21 19.49 -28.97
C ASP A 301 5.48 18.69 -29.34
N PHE A 302 6.21 18.15 -28.34
CA PHE A 302 7.39 17.33 -28.60
C PHE A 302 7.07 16.11 -29.49
N ILE A 303 5.97 15.39 -29.21
CA ILE A 303 5.58 14.21 -29.99
C ILE A 303 5.06 14.58 -31.38
N GLU A 304 4.46 15.77 -31.53
CA GLU A 304 4.01 16.28 -32.83
C GLU A 304 5.19 16.67 -33.73
N ASP A 305 6.21 17.29 -33.13
CA ASP A 305 7.39 17.80 -33.84
C ASP A 305 8.49 16.74 -34.06
N ASN A 306 8.44 15.60 -33.36
CA ASN A 306 9.49 14.57 -33.40
C ASN A 306 8.96 13.18 -33.80
N ASN A 307 9.79 12.41 -34.48
CA ASN A 307 9.47 11.05 -34.90
C ASN A 307 9.83 10.03 -33.80
N LEU A 308 8.82 9.45 -33.15
CA LEU A 308 9.05 8.45 -32.09
C LEU A 308 9.57 7.09 -32.58
N LYS A 309 9.72 6.86 -33.89
CA LYS A 309 10.49 5.69 -34.37
C LYS A 309 11.95 5.75 -33.93
N ASP A 310 12.47 6.95 -33.71
CA ASP A 310 13.84 7.18 -33.30
C ASP A 310 13.95 6.98 -31.79
N SER A 311 14.87 6.11 -31.35
CA SER A 311 14.96 5.70 -29.93
C SER A 311 15.24 6.87 -28.99
N GLU A 312 16.05 7.85 -29.38
CA GLU A 312 16.36 9.04 -28.55
C GLU A 312 15.10 9.85 -28.21
N ASN A 313 14.20 10.04 -29.18
CA ASN A 313 12.94 10.75 -28.96
C ASN A 313 12.02 9.96 -28.01
N TYR A 314 12.02 8.63 -28.12
CA TYR A 314 11.25 7.77 -27.24
C TYR A 314 11.81 7.75 -25.81
N GLU A 315 13.13 7.68 -25.63
CA GLU A 315 13.79 7.84 -24.33
C GLU A 315 13.42 9.17 -23.67
N HIS A 316 13.42 10.27 -24.44
CA HIS A 316 12.96 11.56 -23.92
C HIS A 316 11.51 11.52 -23.43
N VAL A 317 10.60 10.90 -24.19
CA VAL A 317 9.20 10.74 -23.76
C VAL A 317 9.08 9.93 -22.47
N LYS A 318 9.89 8.88 -22.28
CA LYS A 318 9.92 8.08 -21.03
C LYS A 318 10.32 8.92 -19.80
N THR A 319 11.03 10.03 -19.98
CA THR A 319 11.34 10.97 -18.88
C THR A 319 10.16 11.87 -18.49
N ILE A 320 9.14 11.99 -19.36
CA ILE A 320 7.99 12.90 -19.17
C ILE A 320 6.71 12.11 -18.81
N MET A 321 6.59 10.87 -19.26
CA MET A 321 5.44 10.01 -18.96
C MET A 321 5.83 8.57 -18.65
N ASP A 322 5.02 7.95 -17.81
CA ASP A 322 5.11 6.52 -17.52
C ASP A 322 4.42 5.73 -18.65
N VAL A 323 5.21 5.27 -19.62
CA VAL A 323 4.72 4.57 -20.81
C VAL A 323 4.13 3.20 -20.49
N GLU A 324 4.60 2.55 -19.43
CA GLU A 324 4.10 1.24 -18.97
C GLU A 324 2.71 1.38 -18.35
N ASN A 325 2.54 2.35 -17.44
CA ASN A 325 1.24 2.74 -16.92
C ASN A 325 0.27 3.10 -18.04
N PHE A 326 0.72 3.87 -19.03
CA PHE A 326 -0.11 4.27 -20.17
C PHE A 326 -0.53 3.08 -21.06
N ALA A 327 0.38 2.12 -21.30
CA ALA A 327 0.07 0.91 -22.03
C ALA A 327 -0.99 0.08 -21.28
N ASN A 328 -0.80 -0.16 -19.97
CA ASN A 328 -1.78 -0.84 -19.14
C ASN A 328 -3.15 -0.14 -19.18
N PHE A 329 -3.18 1.20 -19.11
CA PHE A 329 -4.43 1.96 -19.20
C PHE A 329 -5.19 1.63 -20.50
N TRP A 330 -4.52 1.67 -21.65
CA TRP A 330 -5.17 1.36 -22.93
C TRP A 330 -5.53 -0.10 -23.09
N ILE A 331 -4.69 -1.03 -22.63
CA ILE A 331 -4.99 -2.47 -22.67
C ILE A 331 -6.28 -2.75 -21.89
N HIS A 332 -6.43 -2.19 -20.69
CA HIS A 332 -7.65 -2.34 -19.90
C HIS A 332 -8.86 -1.69 -20.58
N GLN A 333 -8.76 -0.46 -21.11
CA GLN A 333 -9.86 0.20 -21.83
C GLN A 333 -10.32 -0.61 -23.05
N ILE A 334 -9.37 -1.16 -23.81
CA ILE A 334 -9.63 -2.04 -24.94
C ILE A 334 -10.27 -3.33 -24.45
N TYR A 335 -9.71 -3.99 -23.44
CA TYR A 335 -10.21 -5.25 -22.90
C TYR A 335 -11.67 -5.13 -22.47
N ILE A 336 -12.03 -4.13 -21.66
CA ILE A 336 -13.42 -3.96 -21.23
C ILE A 336 -14.34 -3.40 -22.34
N GLY A 337 -13.82 -3.08 -23.52
CA GLY A 337 -14.61 -2.57 -24.62
C GLY A 337 -15.19 -1.17 -24.37
N ASN A 338 -14.48 -0.30 -23.64
CA ASN A 338 -14.99 1.01 -23.23
C ASN A 338 -14.92 2.06 -24.35
N THR A 339 -16.06 2.27 -25.00
CA THR A 339 -16.22 3.31 -26.03
C THR A 339 -16.28 4.73 -25.47
N ASP A 340 -16.48 4.92 -24.16
CA ASP A 340 -16.49 6.27 -23.55
C ASP A 340 -15.13 6.69 -22.99
N SER A 341 -14.08 5.88 -23.23
CA SER A 341 -12.71 6.15 -22.78
C SER A 341 -12.18 7.50 -23.25
N ARG A 342 -12.67 8.09 -24.36
CA ARG A 342 -12.30 9.47 -24.77
C ARG A 342 -12.71 10.55 -23.77
N GLY A 343 -13.82 10.37 -23.05
CA GLY A 343 -14.36 11.33 -22.09
C GLY A 343 -13.88 11.05 -20.67
N ASN A 344 -13.51 9.79 -20.41
CA ASN A 344 -13.13 9.28 -19.11
C ASN A 344 -11.61 9.08 -18.99
N ILE A 345 -10.85 10.11 -19.36
CA ILE A 345 -9.39 10.18 -19.18
C ILE A 345 -9.08 11.16 -18.06
N ARG A 346 -8.36 10.70 -17.05
CA ARG A 346 -7.76 11.50 -15.98
C ARG A 346 -6.31 11.05 -15.85
N PHE A 347 -5.42 12.00 -15.68
CA PHE A 347 -4.01 11.74 -15.54
C PHE A 347 -3.37 12.82 -14.71
N TRP A 348 -2.22 12.50 -14.12
CA TRP A 348 -1.58 13.35 -13.15
C TRP A 348 -0.06 13.22 -13.22
N ARG A 349 0.63 14.24 -12.70
CA ARG A 349 2.07 14.21 -12.39
C ARG A 349 2.31 14.98 -11.09
N SER A 350 3.48 14.77 -10.47
CA SER A 350 3.90 15.52 -9.29
C SER A 350 5.39 15.88 -9.37
N ASP A 351 5.71 17.16 -9.14
CA ASP A 351 7.10 17.64 -9.04
C ASP A 351 7.83 17.07 -7.81
N SER A 352 7.09 16.66 -6.77
CA SER A 352 7.65 16.03 -5.56
C SER A 352 8.01 14.55 -5.75
N LEU A 353 7.69 13.96 -6.90
CA LEU A 353 8.00 12.58 -7.27
C LEU A 353 8.99 12.58 -8.45
N ASP A 354 8.72 11.80 -9.50
CA ASP A 354 9.55 11.72 -10.70
C ASP A 354 9.10 12.66 -11.83
N GLY A 355 8.08 13.50 -11.59
CA GLY A 355 7.57 14.45 -12.58
C GLY A 355 6.85 13.84 -13.78
N ARG A 356 6.67 12.51 -13.84
CA ARG A 356 6.09 11.80 -14.98
C ARG A 356 4.56 11.74 -14.93
N PHE A 357 3.93 11.86 -16.11
CA PHE A 357 2.49 11.66 -16.24
C PHE A 357 2.06 10.20 -16.11
N ARG A 358 1.00 9.95 -15.34
CA ARG A 358 0.33 8.66 -15.13
C ARG A 358 -1.17 8.77 -15.32
N TRP A 359 -1.78 7.77 -15.93
CA TRP A 359 -3.21 7.69 -16.23
C TRP A 359 -3.95 6.90 -15.16
N ILE A 360 -5.13 7.42 -14.79
CA ILE A 360 -6.02 6.84 -13.80
C ILE A 360 -7.15 6.13 -14.54
N PHE A 361 -7.37 4.85 -14.22
CA PHE A 361 -8.45 4.07 -14.78
C PHE A 361 -9.75 4.32 -13.99
N TYR A 362 -10.74 4.95 -14.63
CA TYR A 362 -11.97 5.36 -13.95
C TYR A 362 -13.19 5.42 -14.89
N ASP A 363 -14.39 5.33 -14.31
CA ASP A 363 -15.71 5.48 -14.96
C ASP A 363 -15.91 4.55 -16.17
N THR A 364 -16.09 3.27 -15.87
CA THR A 364 -16.10 2.17 -16.85
C THR A 364 -17.43 1.47 -16.98
N ASP A 365 -18.51 2.06 -16.46
CA ASP A 365 -19.83 1.44 -16.41
C ASP A 365 -20.49 1.23 -17.78
N LEU A 366 -19.98 1.88 -18.83
CA LEU A 366 -20.33 1.66 -20.24
C LEU A 366 -19.47 0.58 -20.94
N GLY A 367 -18.54 -0.05 -20.23
CA GLY A 367 -17.80 -1.23 -20.70
C GLY A 367 -18.64 -2.52 -20.62
N TRP A 368 -17.99 -3.64 -20.92
CA TRP A 368 -18.52 -5.02 -20.82
C TRP A 368 -19.68 -5.34 -21.78
N GLY A 369 -19.88 -4.52 -22.82
CA GLY A 369 -21.01 -4.67 -23.75
C GLY A 369 -20.86 -5.86 -24.71
N SER A 370 -19.85 -5.82 -25.59
CA SER A 370 -19.61 -6.86 -26.60
C SER A 370 -18.21 -7.42 -26.47
N PHE A 371 -18.10 -8.75 -26.29
CA PHE A 371 -16.81 -9.43 -26.23
C PHE A 371 -16.04 -9.34 -27.56
N ASN A 372 -16.74 -9.09 -28.68
CA ASN A 372 -16.18 -8.89 -30.02
C ASN A 372 -15.87 -7.43 -30.34
N SER A 373 -15.87 -6.53 -29.36
CA SER A 373 -15.49 -5.13 -29.55
C SER A 373 -14.12 -5.01 -30.23
N THR A 374 -14.04 -4.22 -31.31
CA THR A 374 -12.85 -4.04 -32.17
C THR A 374 -12.02 -2.81 -31.79
N LEU A 375 -12.08 -2.38 -30.52
CA LEU A 375 -11.47 -1.12 -30.09
C LEU A 375 -9.96 -1.03 -30.28
N LEU A 376 -9.23 -2.15 -30.31
CA LEU A 376 -7.80 -2.14 -30.65
C LEU A 376 -7.59 -1.56 -32.06
N GLU A 377 -8.40 -1.99 -33.04
CA GLU A 377 -8.34 -1.49 -34.42
C GLU A 377 -8.76 -0.02 -34.48
N ASP A 378 -9.87 0.33 -33.82
CA ASP A 378 -10.38 1.71 -33.81
C ASP A 378 -9.42 2.70 -33.14
N PHE A 379 -8.87 2.38 -31.97
CA PHE A 379 -8.02 3.30 -31.22
C PHE A 379 -6.63 3.48 -31.83
N THR A 380 -6.19 2.53 -32.65
CA THR A 380 -4.91 2.62 -33.35
C THR A 380 -5.04 3.10 -34.80
N SER A 381 -6.24 3.52 -35.22
CA SER A 381 -6.49 4.07 -36.56
C SER A 381 -5.87 5.46 -36.73
N PRO A 382 -5.18 5.77 -37.85
CA PRO A 382 -4.64 7.09 -38.10
C PRO A 382 -5.72 8.18 -38.28
N ILE A 383 -6.95 7.78 -38.60
CA ILE A 383 -8.10 8.66 -38.80
C ILE A 383 -9.21 8.34 -37.80
N LYS A 384 -10.09 9.32 -37.55
CA LYS A 384 -11.33 9.08 -36.79
C LYS A 384 -12.25 8.13 -37.56
N THR A 385 -12.44 6.92 -37.05
CA THR A 385 -13.35 5.93 -37.67
C THR A 385 -14.77 6.01 -37.11
N LYS A 386 -14.91 6.43 -35.85
CA LYS A 386 -16.17 6.46 -35.08
C LYS A 386 -16.22 7.71 -34.20
N TRP A 387 -17.36 7.94 -33.55
CA TRP A 387 -17.52 9.09 -32.66
C TRP A 387 -16.62 9.00 -31.40
N TYR A 388 -16.27 7.78 -30.99
CA TYR A 388 -15.55 7.50 -29.76
C TYR A 388 -14.02 7.50 -29.86
N ASN A 389 -13.44 7.54 -31.06
CA ASN A 389 -11.98 7.60 -31.27
C ASN A 389 -11.56 8.89 -32.01
N PRO A 390 -11.88 10.09 -31.50
CA PRO A 390 -11.33 11.31 -32.06
C PRO A 390 -9.80 11.25 -32.03
N THR A 391 -9.14 11.76 -33.07
CA THR A 391 -7.69 11.61 -33.28
C THR A 391 -6.84 12.14 -32.12
N TRP A 392 -7.35 13.14 -31.40
CA TRP A 392 -6.69 13.69 -30.22
C TRP A 392 -6.65 12.69 -29.05
N SER A 393 -7.70 11.89 -28.83
CA SER A 393 -7.78 11.03 -27.64
C SER A 393 -6.88 9.82 -27.74
N THR A 394 -6.49 9.44 -28.96
CA THR A 394 -5.58 8.32 -29.23
C THR A 394 -4.23 8.78 -29.76
N PHE A 395 -3.95 10.09 -29.77
CA PHE A 395 -2.73 10.67 -30.33
C PHE A 395 -1.46 10.04 -29.73
N LEU A 396 -1.36 10.00 -28.40
CA LEU A 396 -0.21 9.40 -27.71
C LEU A 396 -0.05 7.91 -28.05
N LEU A 397 -1.13 7.12 -27.96
CA LEU A 397 -1.09 5.68 -28.27
C LEU A 397 -0.61 5.43 -29.71
N ARG A 398 -1.14 6.15 -30.69
CA ARG A 398 -0.78 5.98 -32.11
C ARG A 398 0.66 6.36 -32.39
N ASN A 399 1.19 7.39 -31.74
CA ASN A 399 2.57 7.82 -31.92
C ASN A 399 3.55 6.90 -31.18
N LEU A 400 3.25 6.48 -29.96
CA LEU A 400 4.08 5.54 -29.21
C LEU A 400 4.19 4.19 -29.92
N LEU A 401 3.10 3.66 -30.50
CA LEU A 401 3.11 2.41 -31.29
C LEU A 401 3.96 2.46 -32.56
N LYS A 402 4.48 3.63 -32.96
CA LYS A 402 5.47 3.72 -34.05
C LYS A 402 6.85 3.26 -33.59
N ASN A 403 7.17 3.42 -32.30
CA ASN A 403 8.43 2.96 -31.71
C ASN A 403 8.40 1.43 -31.56
N LYS A 404 9.50 0.74 -31.92
CA LYS A 404 9.58 -0.72 -31.83
C LYS A 404 9.50 -1.20 -30.37
N GLU A 405 10.25 -0.58 -29.46
CA GLU A 405 10.29 -0.96 -28.03
C GLU A 405 8.90 -0.86 -27.40
N PHE A 406 8.21 0.27 -27.56
CA PHE A 406 6.85 0.43 -27.01
C PHE A 406 5.85 -0.55 -27.62
N LYS A 407 5.92 -0.76 -28.95
CA LYS A 407 5.01 -1.68 -29.64
C LYS A 407 5.20 -3.12 -29.15
N ASP A 408 6.44 -3.56 -29.02
CA ASP A 408 6.78 -4.91 -28.55
C ASP A 408 6.36 -5.08 -27.09
N TYR A 409 6.64 -4.08 -26.23
CA TYR A 409 6.13 -4.04 -24.86
C TYR A 409 4.60 -4.11 -24.81
N PHE A 410 3.89 -3.34 -25.64
CA PHE A 410 2.42 -3.33 -25.66
C PHE A 410 1.84 -4.70 -26.03
N ILE A 411 2.46 -5.40 -26.99
CA ILE A 411 2.05 -6.75 -27.39
C ILE A 411 2.34 -7.74 -26.27
N ASN A 412 3.56 -7.77 -25.73
CA ASN A 412 3.95 -8.66 -24.64
C ASN A 412 3.13 -8.41 -23.37
N GLN A 413 2.84 -7.16 -23.04
CA GLN A 413 2.02 -6.78 -21.90
C GLN A 413 0.56 -7.19 -22.08
N THR A 414 0.03 -7.07 -23.30
CA THR A 414 -1.31 -7.60 -23.60
C THR A 414 -1.34 -9.12 -23.43
N SER A 415 -0.32 -9.83 -23.94
CA SER A 415 -0.18 -11.28 -23.79
C SER A 415 -0.07 -11.71 -22.33
N TYR A 416 0.79 -11.05 -21.55
CA TYR A 416 0.95 -11.28 -20.12
C TYR A 416 -0.36 -11.09 -19.37
N LEU A 417 -1.06 -9.97 -19.58
CA LEU A 417 -2.32 -9.68 -18.90
C LEU A 417 -3.42 -10.67 -19.26
N LEU A 418 -3.53 -11.07 -20.54
CA LEU A 418 -4.52 -12.06 -20.99
C LEU A 418 -4.31 -13.47 -20.41
N HIS A 419 -3.11 -13.78 -19.92
CA HIS A 419 -2.81 -15.04 -19.23
C HIS A 419 -2.67 -14.89 -17.71
N THR A 420 -2.90 -13.68 -17.17
CA THR A 420 -2.88 -13.39 -15.73
C THR A 420 -4.18 -12.71 -15.32
N ASN A 421 -4.16 -11.39 -15.14
CA ASN A 421 -5.24 -10.61 -14.53
C ASN A 421 -6.50 -10.50 -15.39
N LEU A 422 -6.35 -10.60 -16.71
CA LEU A 422 -7.40 -10.50 -17.73
C LEU A 422 -7.77 -11.86 -18.36
N SER A 423 -7.18 -12.94 -17.87
CA SER A 423 -7.57 -14.31 -18.27
C SER A 423 -9.03 -14.60 -17.94
N THR A 424 -9.67 -15.47 -18.73
CA THR A 424 -11.02 -15.97 -18.46
C THR A 424 -11.20 -16.37 -17.00
N ASP A 425 -10.28 -17.18 -16.46
CA ASP A 425 -10.40 -17.71 -15.09
C ASP A 425 -10.24 -16.63 -14.03
N SER A 426 -9.30 -15.70 -14.18
CA SER A 426 -9.10 -14.60 -13.25
C SER A 426 -10.32 -13.68 -13.21
N VAL A 427 -10.82 -13.28 -14.38
CA VAL A 427 -11.97 -12.37 -14.47
C VAL A 427 -13.26 -13.04 -14.00
N GLN A 428 -13.48 -14.32 -14.34
CA GLN A 428 -14.65 -15.06 -13.82
C GLN A 428 -14.60 -15.23 -12.31
N ARG A 429 -13.43 -15.56 -11.71
CA ARG A 429 -13.27 -15.62 -10.26
C ARG A 429 -13.64 -14.30 -9.58
N LYS A 430 -13.21 -13.16 -10.15
CA LYS A 430 -13.55 -11.83 -9.64
C LYS A 430 -15.04 -11.51 -9.78
N ILE A 431 -15.65 -11.86 -10.90
CA ILE A 431 -17.12 -11.70 -11.08
C ILE A 431 -17.87 -12.52 -10.03
N ASN A 432 -17.49 -13.78 -9.82
CA ASN A 432 -18.11 -14.65 -8.82
C ASN A 432 -17.93 -14.09 -7.40
N TYR A 433 -16.74 -13.55 -7.08
CA TYR A 433 -16.48 -12.88 -5.80
C TYR A 433 -17.46 -11.71 -5.57
N PHE A 434 -17.62 -10.81 -6.54
CA PHE A 434 -18.57 -9.70 -6.43
C PHE A 434 -20.03 -10.15 -6.44
N GLU A 435 -20.39 -11.18 -7.21
CA GLU A 435 -21.72 -11.76 -7.18
C GLU A 435 -22.06 -12.28 -5.79
N THR A 436 -21.19 -13.10 -5.19
CA THR A 436 -21.38 -13.60 -3.82
C THR A 436 -21.49 -12.47 -2.82
N MET A 437 -20.60 -11.48 -2.90
CA MET A 437 -20.61 -10.32 -2.01
C MET A 437 -21.89 -9.48 -2.10
N TYR A 438 -22.47 -9.32 -3.30
CA TYR A 438 -23.61 -8.42 -3.51
C TYR A 438 -24.97 -9.11 -3.45
N LYS A 439 -25.04 -10.44 -3.58
CA LYS A 439 -26.30 -11.15 -3.83
C LYS A 439 -27.39 -10.83 -2.81
N ASP A 440 -27.11 -11.00 -1.52
CA ASP A 440 -28.11 -10.82 -0.46
C ASP A 440 -28.38 -9.33 -0.21
N GLU A 441 -27.36 -8.48 -0.36
CA GLU A 441 -27.50 -7.03 -0.25
C GLU A 441 -28.37 -6.44 -1.36
N MET A 442 -28.33 -7.04 -2.55
CA MET A 442 -29.19 -6.67 -3.66
C MET A 442 -30.63 -7.18 -3.48
N VAL A 443 -30.85 -8.30 -2.78
CA VAL A 443 -32.20 -8.69 -2.33
C VAL A 443 -32.77 -7.60 -1.42
N TYR A 444 -32.01 -7.18 -0.41
CA TYR A 444 -32.43 -6.09 0.48
C TYR A 444 -32.63 -4.77 -0.29
N HIS A 445 -31.73 -4.44 -1.23
CA HIS A 445 -31.83 -3.28 -2.13
C HIS A 445 -33.19 -3.22 -2.83
N PHE A 446 -33.53 -4.25 -3.61
CA PHE A 446 -34.72 -4.21 -4.45
C PHE A 446 -36.02 -4.29 -3.63
N ASN A 447 -35.99 -4.91 -2.45
CA ASN A 447 -37.17 -5.05 -1.60
C ASN A 447 -37.50 -3.78 -0.79
N ASN A 448 -36.47 -3.07 -0.32
CA ASN A 448 -36.63 -2.01 0.69
C ASN A 448 -36.49 -0.58 0.16
N ARG A 449 -35.96 -0.40 -1.06
CA ARG A 449 -35.69 0.93 -1.64
C ARG A 449 -36.94 1.61 -2.21
N LYS A 450 -37.89 1.96 -1.34
CA LYS A 450 -39.21 2.50 -1.75
C LYS A 450 -39.14 3.83 -2.49
N ARG A 451 -38.21 4.72 -2.12
CA ARG A 451 -38.07 6.06 -2.70
C ARG A 451 -37.95 6.08 -4.21
N PHE A 452 -37.28 5.07 -4.76
CA PHE A 452 -36.91 4.99 -6.18
C PHE A 452 -37.51 3.76 -6.84
N GLN A 453 -38.59 3.21 -6.27
CA GLN A 453 -39.19 1.92 -6.63
C GLN A 453 -39.54 1.83 -8.12
N THR A 454 -39.97 2.92 -8.75
CA THR A 454 -40.30 2.99 -10.18
C THR A 454 -39.12 2.67 -11.10
N TYR A 455 -37.89 2.69 -10.58
CA TYR A 455 -36.65 2.53 -11.35
C TYR A 455 -35.71 1.48 -10.73
N GLN A 456 -36.23 0.59 -9.89
CA GLN A 456 -35.39 -0.16 -8.95
C GLN A 456 -34.62 -1.33 -9.55
N GLY A 457 -35.01 -1.90 -10.70
CA GLY A 457 -34.47 -3.19 -11.17
C GLY A 457 -35.14 -4.37 -10.45
N ASP A 458 -34.61 -5.59 -10.58
CA ASP A 458 -35.07 -6.77 -9.84
C ASP A 458 -34.00 -7.86 -9.85
N MET A 459 -34.10 -8.84 -8.93
CA MET A 459 -33.09 -9.90 -8.81
C MET A 459 -32.94 -10.76 -10.07
N ARG A 460 -34.00 -10.96 -10.86
CA ARG A 460 -33.92 -11.74 -12.11
C ARG A 460 -33.09 -10.99 -13.16
N LYS A 461 -33.31 -9.67 -13.30
CA LYS A 461 -32.50 -8.83 -14.18
C LYS A 461 -31.07 -8.69 -13.66
N TRP A 462 -30.89 -8.56 -12.35
CA TRP A 462 -29.56 -8.52 -11.73
C TRP A 462 -28.75 -9.78 -12.09
N GLN A 463 -29.32 -10.97 -11.85
CA GLN A 463 -28.66 -12.23 -12.19
C GLN A 463 -28.32 -12.31 -13.69
N LYS A 464 -29.26 -11.92 -14.56
CA LYS A 464 -29.02 -11.88 -16.01
C LYS A 464 -27.84 -10.97 -16.40
N GLU A 465 -27.71 -9.81 -15.77
CA GLU A 465 -26.60 -8.88 -16.04
C GLU A 465 -25.26 -9.43 -15.49
N VAL A 466 -25.29 -10.15 -14.36
CA VAL A 466 -24.11 -10.88 -13.86
C VAL A 466 -23.70 -11.99 -14.84
N ASP A 467 -24.66 -12.78 -15.34
CA ASP A 467 -24.39 -13.83 -16.32
C ASP A 467 -23.83 -13.26 -17.63
N GLN A 468 -24.25 -12.05 -18.03
CA GLN A 468 -23.69 -11.33 -19.17
C GLN A 468 -22.22 -10.94 -18.96
N LEU A 469 -21.83 -10.51 -17.74
CA LEU A 469 -20.42 -10.27 -17.41
C LEU A 469 -19.60 -11.55 -17.51
N LYS A 470 -20.13 -12.69 -17.02
CA LYS A 470 -19.45 -14.00 -17.11
C LYS A 470 -19.30 -14.45 -18.56
N TYR A 471 -20.35 -14.30 -19.36
CA TYR A 471 -20.31 -14.63 -20.78
C TYR A 471 -19.31 -13.78 -21.55
N PHE A 472 -19.23 -12.47 -21.23
CA PHE A 472 -18.20 -11.60 -21.79
C PHE A 472 -16.80 -12.12 -21.42
N ALA A 473 -16.53 -12.38 -20.14
CA ALA A 473 -15.24 -12.84 -19.65
C ALA A 473 -14.79 -14.14 -20.31
N LEU A 474 -15.70 -15.10 -20.49
CA LEU A 474 -15.45 -16.41 -21.13
C LEU A 474 -14.94 -16.32 -22.58
N LYS A 475 -15.17 -15.19 -23.26
CA LYS A 475 -14.87 -15.02 -24.69
C LYS A 475 -13.85 -13.92 -24.97
N ARG A 476 -13.65 -12.99 -24.03
CA ARG A 476 -12.97 -11.73 -24.34
C ARG A 476 -11.48 -11.89 -24.57
N ASP A 477 -10.81 -12.75 -23.81
CA ASP A 477 -9.37 -12.99 -23.96
C ASP A 477 -9.02 -13.53 -25.36
N ASN A 478 -9.71 -14.58 -25.81
CA ASN A 478 -9.55 -15.17 -27.13
C ASN A 478 -9.88 -14.18 -28.26
N ALA A 479 -10.92 -13.36 -28.08
CA ALA A 479 -11.29 -12.33 -29.03
C ALA A 479 -10.21 -11.25 -29.14
N LEU A 480 -9.66 -10.78 -28.01
CA LEU A 480 -8.59 -9.79 -28.00
C LEU A 480 -7.26 -10.37 -28.53
N TRP A 481 -6.94 -11.63 -28.20
CA TRP A 481 -5.80 -12.36 -28.76
C TRP A 481 -5.85 -12.40 -30.30
N SER A 482 -7.00 -12.77 -30.86
CA SER A 482 -7.21 -12.77 -32.32
C SER A 482 -7.08 -11.38 -32.94
N GLN A 483 -7.52 -10.33 -32.24
CA GLN A 483 -7.36 -8.95 -32.70
C GLN A 483 -5.90 -8.50 -32.65
N LEU A 484 -5.15 -8.91 -31.63
CA LEU A 484 -3.73 -8.62 -31.48
C LEU A 484 -2.93 -9.20 -32.66
N LYS A 485 -3.18 -10.48 -32.99
CA LYS A 485 -2.62 -11.15 -34.18
C LYS A 485 -2.89 -10.39 -35.46
N LYS A 486 -4.17 -10.06 -35.71
CA LYS A 486 -4.58 -9.33 -36.92
C LYS A 486 -3.93 -7.94 -36.99
N LYS A 487 -3.92 -7.20 -35.87
CA LYS A 487 -3.47 -5.81 -35.83
C LYS A 487 -1.98 -5.67 -36.10
N PHE A 488 -1.18 -6.59 -35.54
CA PHE A 488 0.28 -6.53 -35.59
C PHE A 488 0.91 -7.55 -36.55
N ASN A 489 0.08 -8.28 -37.31
CA ASN A 489 0.51 -9.31 -38.26
C ASN A 489 1.37 -10.40 -37.61
N LEU A 490 0.92 -10.92 -36.47
CA LEU A 490 1.58 -11.97 -35.69
C LEU A 490 1.01 -13.33 -36.06
N SER A 491 1.90 -14.30 -36.26
CA SER A 491 1.56 -15.61 -36.83
C SER A 491 2.07 -16.79 -36.01
N SER A 492 3.20 -16.62 -35.33
CA SER A 492 3.89 -17.69 -34.61
C SER A 492 3.69 -17.55 -33.11
N GLU A 493 2.99 -18.51 -32.52
CA GLU A 493 2.72 -18.55 -31.08
C GLU A 493 3.54 -19.63 -30.41
N TYR A 494 3.96 -19.36 -29.18
CA TYR A 494 4.55 -20.36 -28.30
C TYR A 494 3.95 -20.25 -26.90
N LYS A 495 3.93 -21.38 -26.18
CA LYS A 495 3.49 -21.46 -24.80
C LYS A 495 4.69 -21.37 -23.86
N LEU A 496 4.69 -20.42 -22.95
CA LEU A 496 5.70 -20.26 -21.90
C LEU A 496 5.17 -20.79 -20.58
N THR A 497 5.90 -21.73 -19.98
CA THR A 497 5.67 -22.21 -18.60
C THR A 497 6.88 -21.84 -17.75
N ILE A 498 6.66 -21.21 -16.60
CA ILE A 498 7.74 -20.87 -15.65
C ILE A 498 7.39 -21.50 -14.31
N ASN A 499 8.29 -22.33 -13.78
CA ASN A 499 8.17 -22.97 -12.47
C ASN A 499 9.23 -22.39 -11.53
N ILE A 500 8.82 -21.88 -10.37
CA ILE A 500 9.68 -21.22 -9.39
C ILE A 500 9.63 -22.02 -8.08
N LYS A 501 10.80 -22.50 -7.64
CA LYS A 501 10.99 -23.11 -6.32
C LYS A 501 11.65 -22.12 -5.36
N ASN A 502 11.18 -22.14 -4.12
CA ASN A 502 11.59 -21.25 -3.03
C ASN A 502 11.42 -19.75 -3.39
N PRO A 503 10.23 -19.34 -3.85
CA PRO A 503 9.97 -17.96 -4.31
C PRO A 503 10.14 -16.90 -3.21
N GLU A 504 10.24 -17.29 -1.95
CA GLU A 504 10.51 -16.40 -0.83
C GLU A 504 11.95 -15.90 -0.76
N ASN A 505 12.86 -16.44 -1.58
CA ASN A 505 14.30 -16.11 -1.57
C ASN A 505 14.76 -15.38 -2.85
N GLY A 506 13.83 -14.80 -3.60
CA GLY A 506 14.12 -14.05 -4.81
C GLY A 506 12.88 -13.74 -5.63
N LYS A 507 13.07 -12.98 -6.69
CA LYS A 507 12.00 -12.47 -7.55
C LYS A 507 12.23 -12.86 -8.99
N VAL A 508 11.15 -13.06 -9.73
CA VAL A 508 11.17 -13.34 -11.16
C VAL A 508 10.27 -12.34 -11.85
N TYR A 509 10.79 -11.68 -12.89
CA TYR A 509 10.06 -10.68 -13.67
C TYR A 509 9.86 -11.19 -15.10
N LEU A 510 8.65 -11.01 -15.62
CA LEU A 510 8.29 -11.30 -17.00
C LEU A 510 7.64 -10.05 -17.62
N ASN A 511 8.28 -9.51 -18.67
CA ASN A 511 7.91 -8.24 -19.29
C ASN A 511 7.71 -7.11 -18.26
N ASN A 512 8.67 -6.97 -17.34
CA ASN A 512 8.67 -6.02 -16.20
C ASN A 512 7.60 -6.27 -15.12
N ASN A 513 6.82 -7.37 -15.20
CA ASN A 513 5.86 -7.72 -14.15
C ASN A 513 6.43 -8.79 -13.22
N GLU A 514 6.38 -8.55 -11.91
CA GLU A 514 6.78 -9.54 -10.91
C GLU A 514 5.80 -10.73 -10.89
N LEU A 515 6.33 -11.95 -11.00
CA LEU A 515 5.52 -13.18 -10.91
C LEU A 515 5.21 -13.50 -9.45
N GLN A 516 3.94 -13.34 -9.08
CA GLN A 516 3.44 -13.61 -7.72
C GLN A 516 3.13 -15.10 -7.46
N SER A 517 3.07 -15.92 -8.52
CA SER A 517 2.74 -17.35 -8.44
C SER A 517 3.99 -18.19 -8.66
N THR A 518 4.08 -19.34 -7.98
CA THR A 518 5.15 -20.33 -8.21
C THR A 518 5.09 -20.98 -9.58
N ILE A 519 3.95 -20.91 -10.25
CA ILE A 519 3.77 -21.40 -11.62
C ILE A 519 3.11 -20.29 -12.44
N PHE A 520 3.72 -19.97 -13.58
CA PHE A 520 3.14 -19.15 -14.64
C PHE A 520 2.98 -20.00 -15.90
N GLY A 521 1.87 -19.80 -16.61
CA GLY A 521 1.61 -20.43 -17.91
C GLY A 521 0.87 -19.45 -18.81
N GLY A 522 1.41 -19.15 -19.99
CA GLY A 522 0.78 -18.24 -20.93
C GLY A 522 1.33 -18.33 -22.34
N ASN A 523 0.59 -17.83 -23.32
CA ASN A 523 1.03 -17.78 -24.70
C ASN A 523 1.64 -16.42 -25.04
N PHE A 524 2.67 -16.44 -25.89
CA PHE A 524 3.37 -15.28 -26.43
C PHE A 524 3.65 -15.48 -27.93
N PHE A 525 4.22 -14.47 -28.58
CA PHE A 525 4.52 -14.47 -30.01
C PHE A 525 6.02 -14.56 -30.24
N SER A 526 6.47 -15.53 -31.03
CA SER A 526 7.91 -15.78 -31.25
C SER A 526 8.57 -14.72 -32.13
N GLU A 527 7.78 -13.84 -32.77
CA GLU A 527 8.32 -12.68 -33.48
C GLU A 527 8.92 -11.61 -32.54
N LEU A 528 8.73 -11.75 -31.23
CA LEU A 528 9.13 -10.81 -30.19
C LEU A 528 9.91 -11.52 -29.08
N GLY A 529 11.02 -10.93 -28.65
CA GLY A 529 11.64 -11.28 -27.38
C GLY A 529 10.74 -10.86 -26.22
N VAL A 530 10.70 -11.65 -25.15
CA VAL A 530 9.98 -11.31 -23.92
C VAL A 530 10.99 -11.04 -22.80
N PRO A 531 11.10 -9.81 -22.28
CA PRO A 531 12.05 -9.50 -21.23
C PRO A 531 11.84 -10.40 -20.01
N PHE A 532 12.91 -11.01 -19.51
CA PHE A 532 12.85 -11.96 -18.41
C PHE A 532 14.02 -11.79 -17.46
N CYS A 533 13.72 -11.58 -16.17
CA CYS A 533 14.74 -11.37 -15.16
C CYS A 533 14.55 -12.33 -13.99
N ILE A 534 15.66 -12.84 -13.46
CA ILE A 534 15.70 -13.59 -12.20
C ILE A 534 16.58 -12.79 -11.25
N LEU A 535 16.03 -12.38 -10.10
CA LEU A 535 16.71 -11.56 -9.12
C LEU A 535 16.69 -12.26 -7.76
N PRO A 536 17.73 -13.04 -7.40
CA PRO A 536 17.85 -13.63 -6.07
C PRO A 536 17.92 -12.56 -4.97
N ASP A 537 17.36 -12.86 -3.80
CA ASP A 537 17.57 -12.03 -2.62
C ASP A 537 19.03 -12.13 -2.13
N VAL A 538 19.45 -11.16 -1.30
CA VAL A 538 20.81 -11.16 -0.75
C VAL A 538 21.06 -12.44 0.06
N GLY A 539 22.19 -13.11 -0.18
CA GLY A 539 22.52 -14.40 0.43
C GLY A 539 22.03 -15.60 -0.36
N TYR A 540 21.35 -15.39 -1.49
CA TYR A 540 20.86 -16.45 -2.35
C TYR A 540 21.41 -16.31 -3.78
N SER A 541 21.41 -17.43 -4.48
CA SER A 541 21.63 -17.56 -5.91
C SER A 541 20.44 -18.29 -6.51
N PHE A 542 20.47 -18.50 -7.83
CA PHE A 542 19.49 -19.33 -8.51
C PHE A 542 20.17 -20.42 -9.34
N THR A 543 19.46 -21.53 -9.51
CA THR A 543 19.79 -22.59 -10.47
C THR A 543 18.54 -22.91 -11.28
N GLY A 544 18.71 -23.56 -12.43
CA GLY A 544 17.57 -23.87 -13.26
C GLY A 544 17.94 -24.15 -14.71
N ASN A 545 16.92 -24.19 -15.57
CA ASN A 545 17.06 -24.45 -16.99
C ASN A 545 15.92 -23.83 -17.81
N ILE A 546 16.18 -23.71 -19.12
CA ILE A 546 15.19 -23.50 -20.18
C ILE A 546 15.21 -24.76 -21.04
N ASP A 547 14.09 -25.49 -21.11
CA ASP A 547 13.94 -26.72 -21.91
C ASP A 547 15.10 -27.71 -21.72
N SER A 548 15.47 -27.93 -20.46
CA SER A 548 16.57 -28.79 -20.01
C SER A 548 17.99 -28.27 -20.30
N VAL A 549 18.14 -27.11 -20.94
CA VAL A 549 19.43 -26.40 -21.06
C VAL A 549 19.66 -25.57 -19.80
N PRO A 550 20.70 -25.87 -18.98
CA PRO A 550 20.95 -25.13 -17.74
C PRO A 550 21.19 -23.64 -17.98
N PHE A 551 20.77 -22.80 -17.04
CA PHE A 551 21.10 -21.39 -17.10
C PHE A 551 22.62 -21.17 -17.01
N ASP A 552 23.14 -20.25 -17.82
CA ASP A 552 24.35 -19.52 -17.46
C ASP A 552 23.93 -18.35 -16.56
N SER A 553 24.28 -18.44 -15.27
CA SER A 553 23.80 -17.55 -14.20
C SER A 553 24.04 -16.05 -14.45
N HIS A 554 25.02 -15.68 -15.29
CA HIS A 554 25.32 -14.28 -15.61
C HIS A 554 24.40 -13.65 -16.66
N ILE A 555 23.70 -14.44 -17.46
CA ILE A 555 22.88 -13.96 -18.59
C ILE A 555 21.55 -13.40 -18.06
N TRP A 556 20.84 -14.18 -17.24
CA TRP A 556 19.46 -13.87 -16.84
C TRP A 556 19.30 -12.87 -15.68
N ASN A 557 20.40 -12.43 -15.07
CA ASN A 557 20.39 -11.33 -14.09
C ASN A 557 20.22 -9.95 -14.75
N ASN A 558 20.51 -9.82 -16.05
CA ASN A 558 20.51 -8.54 -16.77
C ASN A 558 19.21 -8.26 -17.53
N CYS A 559 18.13 -9.00 -17.25
CA CYS A 559 16.84 -8.85 -17.93
C CYS A 559 16.90 -9.09 -19.45
N ASP A 560 17.53 -10.19 -19.86
CA ASP A 560 17.61 -10.58 -21.27
C ASP A 560 16.24 -11.06 -21.82
N ASP A 561 16.07 -10.96 -23.13
CA ASP A 561 14.87 -11.41 -23.81
C ASP A 561 14.84 -12.95 -23.93
N LEU A 562 13.75 -13.55 -23.45
CA LEU A 562 13.37 -14.90 -23.86
C LEU A 562 12.96 -14.85 -25.34
N ASN A 563 13.81 -15.37 -26.21
CA ASN A 563 13.53 -15.51 -27.64
C ASN A 563 13.51 -17.00 -28.02
N PRO A 564 12.33 -17.61 -28.25
CA PRO A 564 12.27 -18.97 -28.75
C PRO A 564 12.82 -19.03 -30.18
N ASP A 565 13.85 -19.83 -30.40
CA ASP A 565 14.16 -20.34 -31.73
C ASP A 565 13.05 -21.30 -32.19
N LEU A 566 11.93 -20.74 -32.66
CA LEU A 566 10.80 -21.44 -33.31
C LEU A 566 10.13 -22.58 -32.49
N GLU A 567 10.40 -22.70 -31.20
CA GLU A 567 9.78 -23.71 -30.34
C GLU A 567 8.31 -23.39 -30.04
N LYS A 568 7.47 -24.44 -30.02
CA LYS A 568 6.03 -24.29 -29.73
C LYS A 568 5.73 -24.18 -28.24
N GLU A 569 6.60 -24.70 -27.40
CA GLU A 569 6.48 -24.65 -25.94
C GLU A 569 7.87 -24.44 -25.34
N ILE A 570 7.99 -23.49 -24.41
CA ILE A 570 9.18 -23.24 -23.59
C ILE A 570 8.83 -23.54 -22.14
N THR A 571 9.68 -24.30 -21.46
CA THR A 571 9.59 -24.51 -20.01
C THR A 571 10.84 -23.99 -19.30
N VAL A 572 10.63 -23.02 -18.42
CA VAL A 572 11.65 -22.44 -17.55
C VAL A 572 11.48 -23.00 -16.14
N ASN A 573 12.53 -23.57 -15.56
CA ASN A 573 12.53 -24.03 -14.18
C ASN A 573 13.57 -23.25 -13.38
N ILE A 574 13.16 -22.67 -12.26
CA ILE A 574 14.01 -21.85 -11.38
C ILE A 574 13.95 -22.43 -9.96
N SER A 575 15.10 -22.46 -9.30
CA SER A 575 15.20 -22.75 -7.87
C SER A 575 16.16 -21.76 -7.24
N PHE A 576 15.66 -20.94 -6.31
CA PHE A 576 16.52 -20.13 -5.46
C PHE A 576 17.18 -21.03 -4.41
N ILE A 577 18.49 -20.85 -4.23
CA ILE A 577 19.34 -21.64 -3.33
C ILE A 577 20.14 -20.70 -2.44
N GLU A 578 20.28 -21.07 -1.17
CA GLU A 578 21.13 -20.33 -0.25
C GLU A 578 22.59 -20.43 -0.70
N ASN A 579 23.30 -19.31 -0.64
CA ASN A 579 24.71 -19.27 -0.97
C ASN A 579 25.55 -19.98 0.10
N LYS A 580 26.74 -20.38 -0.29
CA LYS A 580 27.72 -20.92 0.67
C LYS A 580 28.26 -19.79 1.55
N SER A 581 28.92 -20.17 2.64
CA SER A 581 29.71 -19.20 3.41
C SER A 581 30.92 -18.73 2.59
N SER A 582 31.22 -17.45 2.70
CA SER A 582 32.39 -16.83 2.11
C SER A 582 33.66 -17.45 2.68
N LYS A 583 34.74 -17.39 1.88
CA LYS A 583 36.08 -17.74 2.38
C LYS A 583 36.71 -16.58 3.15
N SER A 584 36.12 -15.39 3.10
CA SER A 584 36.64 -14.25 3.83
C SER A 584 36.56 -14.47 5.33
N SER A 585 37.57 -13.99 6.05
CA SER A 585 37.61 -14.00 7.51
C SER A 585 37.37 -12.60 8.09
N VAL A 586 36.71 -11.72 7.34
CA VAL A 586 36.18 -10.46 7.88
C VAL A 586 35.02 -10.78 8.82
N VAL A 587 34.98 -10.12 9.97
CA VAL A 587 33.99 -10.39 11.02
C VAL A 587 33.47 -9.10 11.62
N ILE A 588 32.23 -9.11 12.10
CA ILE A 588 31.68 -8.04 12.92
C ILE A 588 32.32 -8.14 14.31
N ASN A 589 32.99 -7.06 14.71
CA ASN A 589 33.73 -6.99 15.97
C ASN A 589 32.91 -6.35 17.10
N GLU A 590 32.26 -5.22 16.81
CA GLU A 590 31.65 -4.38 17.85
C GLU A 590 30.44 -3.61 17.32
N ILE A 591 29.47 -3.33 18.19
CA ILE A 591 28.26 -2.59 17.90
C ILE A 591 28.05 -1.53 18.98
N ASP A 592 27.95 -0.28 18.54
CA ASP A 592 27.65 0.89 19.36
C ASP A 592 26.35 1.52 18.85
N TYR A 593 25.24 1.14 19.48
CA TYR A 593 23.93 1.70 19.15
C TYR A 593 23.74 3.14 19.64
N VAL A 594 24.58 3.66 20.55
CA VAL A 594 24.49 5.06 20.98
C VAL A 594 24.86 5.96 19.81
N ASN A 595 25.88 5.56 19.04
CA ASN A 595 26.32 6.25 17.84
C ASN A 595 25.72 5.68 16.54
N ASP A 596 24.76 4.76 16.62
CA ASP A 596 24.17 4.03 15.49
C ASP A 596 25.27 3.47 14.55
N CYS A 597 26.28 2.80 15.10
CA CYS A 597 27.36 2.22 14.33
C CYS A 597 27.76 0.79 14.72
N PHE A 598 28.38 0.09 13.79
CA PHE A 598 29.05 -1.19 14.03
C PHE A 598 30.40 -1.22 13.33
N GLU A 599 31.27 -2.09 13.79
CA GLU A 599 32.62 -2.25 13.30
C GLU A 599 32.84 -3.66 12.75
N ILE A 600 33.59 -3.72 11.66
CA ILE A 600 34.15 -4.96 11.12
C ILE A 600 35.67 -4.95 11.23
N PHE A 601 36.23 -6.15 11.34
CA PHE A 601 37.65 -6.39 11.48
C PHE A 601 38.13 -7.42 10.44
N ASN A 602 39.27 -7.16 9.82
CA ASN A 602 39.88 -8.09 8.86
C ASN A 602 40.88 -9.03 9.54
N GLN A 603 40.51 -10.31 9.69
CA GLN A 603 41.39 -11.35 10.24
C GLN A 603 42.33 -11.98 9.20
N GLU A 604 42.27 -11.56 7.94
CA GLU A 604 43.10 -12.12 6.88
C GLU A 604 44.52 -11.53 6.90
N ASN A 605 45.48 -12.26 6.32
CA ASN A 605 46.88 -11.83 6.22
C ASN A 605 47.14 -10.82 5.08
N GLY A 606 46.09 -10.25 4.49
CA GLY A 606 46.19 -9.33 3.35
C GLY A 606 45.01 -8.35 3.30
N ILE A 607 45.05 -7.45 2.31
CA ILE A 607 44.00 -6.45 2.10
C ILE A 607 42.75 -7.11 1.52
N VAL A 608 41.59 -6.79 2.09
CA VAL A 608 40.27 -7.21 1.57
C VAL A 608 39.59 -6.01 0.93
N ASN A 609 39.24 -6.13 -0.35
CA ASN A 609 38.40 -5.14 -1.04
C ASN A 609 36.93 -5.45 -0.77
N LEU A 610 36.26 -4.57 -0.03
CA LEU A 610 34.85 -4.73 0.34
C LEU A 610 33.90 -4.10 -0.69
N LYS A 611 34.40 -3.57 -1.81
CA LYS A 611 33.55 -3.02 -2.85
C LYS A 611 32.48 -4.03 -3.29
N ASP A 612 31.25 -3.54 -3.43
CA ASP A 612 30.03 -4.29 -3.78
C ASP A 612 29.56 -5.32 -2.74
N TRP A 613 30.20 -5.39 -1.56
CA TRP A 613 29.69 -6.16 -0.44
C TRP A 613 28.36 -5.58 0.05
N LYS A 614 27.50 -6.45 0.59
CA LYS A 614 26.16 -6.07 1.06
C LYS A 614 26.05 -6.27 2.56
N ILE A 615 25.49 -5.27 3.23
CA ILE A 615 25.17 -5.29 4.66
C ILE A 615 23.66 -5.19 4.77
N VAL A 616 23.06 -6.16 5.49
CA VAL A 616 21.61 -6.30 5.62
C VAL A 616 21.21 -6.23 7.08
N ASP A 617 20.22 -5.39 7.41
CA ASP A 617 19.65 -5.29 8.76
C ASP A 617 18.46 -6.24 8.96
N LYS A 618 17.90 -6.30 10.19
CA LYS A 618 16.73 -7.13 10.49
C LYS A 618 15.45 -6.79 9.71
N ASN A 619 15.38 -5.58 9.14
CA ASN A 619 14.23 -5.08 8.39
C ASN A 619 14.45 -5.23 6.87
N ASN A 620 15.51 -5.94 6.46
CA ASN A 620 15.95 -6.10 5.08
C ASN A 620 16.35 -4.79 4.39
N ASN A 621 16.77 -3.76 5.17
CA ASN A 621 17.47 -2.62 4.60
C ASN A 621 18.85 -3.09 4.12
N ILE A 622 19.22 -2.71 2.90
CA ILE A 622 20.49 -3.11 2.28
C ILE A 622 21.38 -1.87 2.10
N TYR A 623 22.63 -1.98 2.53
CA TYR A 623 23.70 -1.06 2.20
C TYR A 623 24.74 -1.78 1.34
N THR A 624 25.08 -1.21 0.18
CA THR A 624 26.15 -1.70 -0.69
C THR A 624 27.38 -0.84 -0.51
N VAL A 625 28.52 -1.47 -0.23
CA VAL A 625 29.79 -0.78 0.00
C VAL A 625 30.34 -0.25 -1.33
N GLU A 626 30.48 1.08 -1.46
CA GLU A 626 30.94 1.71 -2.71
C GLU A 626 32.45 1.52 -2.94
N ASP A 627 33.26 1.76 -1.90
CA ASP A 627 34.72 1.61 -1.93
C ASP A 627 35.26 1.47 -0.50
N CYS A 628 35.97 0.39 -0.22
CA CYS A 628 36.64 0.19 1.06
C CYS A 628 37.73 -0.88 0.94
N MET A 629 38.99 -0.47 1.05
CA MET A 629 40.16 -1.34 1.07
C MET A 629 40.58 -1.59 2.52
N LEU A 630 40.17 -2.71 3.09
CA LEU A 630 40.40 -3.03 4.48
C LEU A 630 41.73 -3.78 4.65
N GLU A 631 42.75 -3.09 5.16
CA GLU A 631 44.08 -3.63 5.43
C GLU A 631 44.03 -4.84 6.39
N SER A 632 45.07 -5.69 6.36
CA SER A 632 45.21 -6.80 7.31
C SER A 632 45.25 -6.27 8.74
N GLY A 633 44.37 -6.79 9.61
CA GLY A 633 44.22 -6.27 10.98
C GLY A 633 43.61 -4.87 11.07
N GLY A 634 43.07 -4.33 9.98
CA GLY A 634 42.39 -3.04 9.94
C GLY A 634 40.92 -3.13 10.41
N PHE A 635 40.37 -1.96 10.73
CA PHE A 635 38.97 -1.78 11.13
C PHE A 635 38.21 -0.89 10.15
N ALA A 636 36.95 -1.23 9.90
CA ALA A 636 36.01 -0.36 9.21
C ALA A 636 34.73 -0.22 10.01
N VAL A 637 34.23 1.01 10.13
CA VAL A 637 33.09 1.40 10.96
C VAL A 637 31.97 1.91 10.06
N PHE A 638 30.81 1.26 10.15
CA PHE A 638 29.59 1.61 9.44
C PHE A 638 28.65 2.35 10.37
N HIS A 639 28.22 3.56 9.99
CA HIS A 639 27.53 4.46 10.91
C HIS A 639 26.37 5.23 10.26
N PHE A 640 25.25 5.39 10.96
CA PHE A 640 24.14 6.22 10.50
C PHE A 640 24.32 7.68 10.92
N ASN A 641 24.57 7.91 12.21
CA ASN A 641 24.79 9.24 12.79
C ASN A 641 26.22 9.72 12.53
N LYS A 642 26.46 11.03 12.68
CA LYS A 642 27.80 11.58 12.57
C LYS A 642 28.63 11.11 13.77
N ILE A 643 29.78 10.48 13.50
CA ILE A 643 30.77 10.14 14.52
C ILE A 643 31.61 11.38 14.82
N GLU A 644 31.63 11.83 16.08
CA GLU A 644 32.34 13.03 16.52
C GLU A 644 33.86 12.82 16.60
N THR A 645 34.30 11.63 17.00
CA THR A 645 35.71 11.26 17.15
C THR A 645 36.08 10.17 16.15
N ARG A 646 36.82 10.55 15.10
CA ARG A 646 37.35 9.62 14.10
C ARG A 646 38.83 9.34 14.36
N ILE A 647 39.22 8.08 14.21
CA ILE A 647 40.62 7.63 14.29
C ILE A 647 41.19 7.60 12.87
N ASN A 648 42.40 8.12 12.69
CA ASN A 648 42.98 8.33 11.36
C ASN A 648 43.16 7.03 10.55
N ASP A 649 43.46 5.92 11.23
CA ASP A 649 43.76 4.62 10.59
C ASP A 649 42.52 3.73 10.42
N VAL A 650 41.32 4.26 10.71
CA VAL A 650 40.04 3.53 10.66
C VAL A 650 39.20 4.08 9.50
N ILE A 651 38.62 3.17 8.72
CA ILE A 651 37.74 3.54 7.61
C ILE A 651 36.32 3.76 8.14
N TYR A 652 35.67 4.85 7.75
CA TYR A 652 34.31 5.17 8.18
C TYR A 652 33.36 5.26 6.99
N GLN A 653 32.32 4.42 6.99
CA GLN A 653 31.28 4.36 5.97
C GLN A 653 29.94 4.80 6.52
N LYS A 654 29.26 5.72 5.82
CA LYS A 654 27.92 6.15 6.22
C LYS A 654 26.85 5.23 5.63
N ILE A 655 26.05 4.61 6.49
CA ILE A 655 24.93 3.74 6.09
C ILE A 655 23.59 4.50 6.11
N ASN A 656 22.57 3.90 5.48
CA ASN A 656 21.24 4.46 5.28
C ASN A 656 20.17 3.94 6.27
N PHE A 657 20.54 3.09 7.22
CA PHE A 657 19.65 2.56 8.26
C PHE A 657 20.27 2.69 9.67
N ARG A 658 19.41 2.72 10.69
CA ARG A 658 19.79 2.82 12.11
C ARG A 658 20.03 1.45 12.72
N ILE A 659 20.73 1.42 13.85
CA ILE A 659 20.99 0.19 14.60
C ILE A 659 20.15 0.20 15.87
N SER A 660 19.31 -0.80 16.04
CA SER A 660 18.37 -0.85 17.15
C SER A 660 19.01 -1.34 18.44
N SER A 661 18.97 -0.50 19.49
CA SER A 661 19.54 -0.79 20.80
C SER A 661 18.94 -1.99 21.54
N SER A 662 17.70 -2.39 21.23
CA SER A 662 17.01 -3.49 21.93
C SER A 662 17.08 -4.84 21.22
N ASN A 663 17.15 -4.82 19.89
CA ASN A 663 17.28 -6.03 19.09
C ASN A 663 17.80 -5.70 17.70
N GLU A 664 18.68 -6.53 17.17
CA GLU A 664 19.19 -6.35 15.82
C GLU A 664 19.57 -7.68 15.17
N LEU A 665 19.64 -7.65 13.85
CA LEU A 665 20.35 -8.62 13.03
C LEU A 665 21.14 -7.80 12.01
N ILE A 666 22.46 -7.96 11.98
CA ILE A 666 23.31 -7.43 10.92
C ILE A 666 24.00 -8.63 10.28
N SER A 667 23.81 -8.77 8.97
CA SER A 667 24.46 -9.80 8.16
C SER A 667 25.32 -9.16 7.08
N ILE A 668 26.50 -9.70 6.85
CA ILE A 668 27.45 -9.25 5.83
C ILE A 668 27.57 -10.33 4.77
N TYR A 669 27.48 -9.92 3.51
CA TYR A 669 27.65 -10.76 2.34
C TYR A 669 28.73 -10.16 1.45
N ASP A 670 29.58 -11.02 0.89
CA ASP A 670 30.63 -10.56 -0.01
C ASP A 670 30.09 -10.11 -1.37
N ASN A 671 30.97 -9.72 -2.28
CA ASN A 671 30.62 -9.26 -3.62
C ASN A 671 29.98 -10.36 -4.50
N ASN A 672 30.10 -11.64 -4.13
CA ASN A 672 29.39 -12.74 -4.78
C ASN A 672 28.04 -13.03 -4.11
N GLY A 673 27.73 -12.36 -3.00
CA GLY A 673 26.57 -12.62 -2.16
C GLY A 673 26.74 -13.81 -1.23
N ASP A 674 27.95 -14.36 -1.07
CA ASP A 674 28.21 -15.45 -0.11
C ASP A 674 28.20 -14.88 1.32
N PHE A 675 27.64 -15.63 2.27
CA PHE A 675 27.51 -15.19 3.67
C PHE A 675 28.88 -15.09 4.35
N VAL A 676 29.24 -13.91 4.86
CA VAL A 676 30.53 -13.68 5.52
C VAL A 676 30.41 -13.86 7.03
N ASP A 677 29.59 -13.03 7.67
CA ASP A 677 29.40 -13.05 9.13
C ASP A 677 28.07 -12.38 9.49
N SER A 678 27.57 -12.69 10.69
CA SER A 678 26.42 -11.98 11.22
C SER A 678 26.46 -11.87 12.73
N VAL A 679 25.69 -10.91 13.22
CA VAL A 679 25.42 -10.72 14.63
C VAL A 679 23.93 -10.50 14.81
N SER A 680 23.36 -11.22 15.76
CA SER A 680 22.01 -10.96 16.23
C SER A 680 22.00 -10.88 17.75
N TYR A 681 21.20 -9.94 18.26
CA TYR A 681 21.02 -9.78 19.68
C TYR A 681 19.60 -9.34 20.03
N LYS A 682 19.24 -9.60 21.28
CA LYS A 682 18.05 -9.04 21.93
C LYS A 682 18.44 -8.68 23.35
N LEU A 683 18.66 -7.40 23.60
CA LEU A 683 19.18 -6.89 24.87
C LEU A 683 18.03 -6.43 25.76
N THR A 684 18.13 -6.73 27.05
CA THR A 684 17.26 -6.20 28.10
C THR A 684 17.82 -4.93 28.74
N ASN A 685 19.13 -4.70 28.62
CA ASN A 685 19.82 -3.49 29.07
C ASN A 685 20.39 -2.73 27.86
N ILE A 686 19.99 -1.46 27.73
CA ILE A 686 20.20 -0.59 26.56
C ILE A 686 21.21 0.55 26.83
N GLU A 687 22.07 0.42 27.84
CA GLU A 687 23.07 1.46 28.21
C GLU A 687 24.54 1.13 27.85
N ASN A 688 24.84 -0.06 27.35
CA ASN A 688 26.17 -0.63 27.06
C ASN A 688 26.33 -1.20 25.63
N SER A 689 27.50 -1.06 24.99
CA SER A 689 27.80 -1.63 23.64
C SER A 689 27.86 -3.16 23.60
N TYR A 690 27.75 -3.74 22.41
CA TYR A 690 27.75 -5.19 22.21
C TYR A 690 28.99 -5.62 21.42
N SER A 691 29.90 -6.39 22.03
CA SER A 691 31.23 -6.66 21.46
C SER A 691 31.56 -8.15 21.46
N ARG A 692 32.30 -8.59 20.43
CA ARG A 692 32.73 -9.98 20.21
C ARG A 692 34.14 -10.21 20.74
N ASN A 693 34.41 -11.31 21.46
CA ASN A 693 35.78 -11.69 21.83
C ASN A 693 36.56 -12.28 20.65
N ILE A 694 37.04 -11.44 19.74
CA ILE A 694 37.84 -11.90 18.62
C ILE A 694 39.27 -12.26 19.08
N PRO A 695 39.78 -13.47 18.77
CA PRO A 695 41.19 -13.78 18.95
C PRO A 695 42.00 -13.04 17.89
N PHE A 696 42.71 -12.01 18.34
CA PHE A 696 43.68 -11.26 17.51
C PHE A 696 45.00 -12.03 17.31
N ASN A 697 45.16 -13.20 17.97
CA ASN A 697 46.27 -14.14 17.81
C ASN A 697 45.73 -15.59 17.82
N SER A 698 46.36 -16.53 17.10
CA SER A 698 45.94 -17.93 17.07
C SER A 698 46.08 -18.58 18.46
N PHE A 699 44.96 -18.86 19.11
CA PHE A 699 44.90 -19.69 20.30
C PHE A 699 43.85 -20.77 20.09
N GLU A 700 44.29 -22.03 20.13
CA GLU A 700 43.38 -23.16 20.31
C GLU A 700 42.75 -23.03 21.72
N ASP A 701 41.43 -23.21 21.82
CA ASP A 701 40.60 -23.29 23.05
C ASP A 701 39.80 -22.05 23.53
N ILE A 702 39.56 -21.00 22.72
CA ILE A 702 38.61 -19.92 23.11
C ILE A 702 37.35 -19.97 22.23
N GLN A 703 36.18 -20.16 22.85
CA GLN A 703 34.89 -20.05 22.16
C GLN A 703 34.52 -18.58 21.93
N TYR A 704 34.05 -18.27 20.72
CA TYR A 704 33.46 -16.97 20.39
C TYR A 704 32.19 -16.72 21.22
N LYS A 705 32.11 -15.55 21.83
CA LYS A 705 31.04 -15.06 22.68
C LYS A 705 30.88 -13.55 22.46
N TRP A 706 29.62 -13.15 22.39
CA TRP A 706 29.22 -11.74 22.44
C TRP A 706 28.83 -11.38 23.87
N GLU A 707 29.26 -10.21 24.34
CA GLU A 707 28.86 -9.68 25.65
C GLU A 707 28.46 -8.21 25.55
N ASN A 708 27.58 -7.82 26.47
CA ASN A 708 27.10 -6.45 26.62
C ASN A 708 28.02 -5.71 27.60
N ASN A 709 28.87 -4.81 27.10
CA ASN A 709 29.96 -4.15 27.83
C ASN A 709 29.82 -2.61 27.79
N SER A 710 30.15 -1.93 28.89
CA SER A 710 30.05 -0.46 29.00
C SER A 710 31.13 0.29 28.23
N ASP A 711 32.23 -0.36 27.89
CA ASP A 711 33.41 0.28 27.31
C ASP A 711 33.44 0.10 25.79
N VAL A 712 33.16 1.18 25.05
CA VAL A 712 33.19 1.20 23.58
C VAL A 712 34.62 1.32 23.08
N THR A 713 35.04 0.43 22.17
CA THR A 713 36.39 0.41 21.59
C THR A 713 36.42 0.52 20.07
N ILE A 714 35.38 1.11 19.47
CA ILE A 714 35.31 1.36 18.02
C ILE A 714 36.61 2.02 17.51
N GLY A 715 37.23 1.35 16.56
CA GLY A 715 38.48 1.68 15.89
C GLY A 715 39.75 1.16 16.58
N TYR A 716 39.60 0.42 17.68
CA TYR A 716 40.69 -0.17 18.45
C TYR A 716 40.46 -1.67 18.69
N HIS A 717 41.52 -2.38 19.11
CA HIS A 717 41.36 -3.76 19.54
C HIS A 717 40.45 -3.88 20.76
N ASN A 718 39.45 -4.75 20.67
CA ASN A 718 38.50 -5.00 21.75
C ASN A 718 39.21 -5.49 23.03
N THR A 719 39.10 -4.71 24.10
CA THR A 719 39.73 -5.00 25.41
C THR A 719 39.15 -6.23 26.09
N PHE A 720 37.92 -6.63 25.74
CA PHE A 720 37.25 -7.82 26.26
C PHE A 720 38.08 -9.10 26.03
N TYR A 721 38.68 -9.24 24.84
CA TYR A 721 39.54 -10.39 24.54
C TYR A 721 40.81 -10.41 25.41
N ASN A 722 41.46 -9.26 25.59
CA ASN A 722 42.66 -9.14 26.42
C ASN A 722 42.37 -9.49 27.89
N ASN A 723 41.19 -9.11 28.39
CA ASN A 723 40.75 -9.46 29.74
C ASN A 723 40.55 -10.98 29.90
N ILE A 724 39.92 -11.65 28.93
CA ILE A 724 39.77 -13.12 28.92
C ILE A 724 41.13 -13.82 28.91
N LEU A 725 42.08 -13.34 28.11
CA LEU A 725 43.44 -13.91 28.07
C LEU A 725 44.15 -13.78 29.42
N LEU A 726 44.08 -12.61 30.06
CA LEU A 726 44.66 -12.37 31.38
C LEU A 726 44.03 -13.29 32.44
N GLU A 727 42.72 -13.51 32.39
CA GLU A 727 42.03 -14.43 33.31
C GLU A 727 42.45 -15.88 33.09
N LYS A 728 42.50 -16.36 31.85
CA LYS A 728 42.98 -17.72 31.53
C LYS A 728 44.44 -17.92 31.95
N GLN A 729 45.30 -16.92 31.75
CA GLN A 729 46.68 -16.96 32.19
C GLN A 729 46.78 -17.05 33.72
N LYS A 730 46.01 -16.24 34.44
CA LYS A 730 45.90 -16.32 35.91
C LYS A 730 45.39 -17.68 36.39
N GLU A 731 44.43 -18.29 35.68
CA GLU A 731 43.93 -19.62 35.99
C GLU A 731 45.00 -20.71 35.80
N LYS A 732 45.77 -20.63 34.69
CA LYS A 732 46.90 -21.53 34.41
C LYS A 732 47.98 -21.40 35.48
N ASP A 733 48.30 -20.17 35.88
CA ASP A 733 49.28 -19.90 36.95
C ASP A 733 48.79 -20.41 38.31
N ARG A 734 47.49 -20.27 38.63
CA ARG A 734 46.87 -20.88 39.82
C ARG A 734 46.97 -22.40 39.81
N LYS A 735 46.67 -23.06 38.69
CA LYS A 735 46.81 -24.53 38.54
C LYS A 735 48.25 -24.98 38.71
N ARG A 736 49.20 -24.24 38.14
CA ARG A 736 50.65 -24.50 38.30
C ARG A 736 51.09 -24.34 39.74
N MET A 737 50.63 -23.29 40.43
CA MET A 737 50.89 -23.09 41.86
C MET A 737 50.30 -24.21 42.72
N PHE A 738 49.08 -24.67 42.42
CA PHE A 738 48.48 -25.84 43.08
C PHE A 738 49.33 -27.10 42.91
N TRP A 739 49.84 -27.34 41.69
CA TRP A 739 50.74 -28.46 41.43
C TRP A 739 52.07 -28.34 42.20
N ILE A 740 52.67 -27.15 42.24
CA ILE A 740 53.92 -26.90 42.99
C ILE A 740 53.70 -27.13 44.48
N ILE A 741 52.63 -26.57 45.06
CA ILE A 741 52.28 -26.75 46.47
C ILE A 741 52.03 -28.24 46.76
N GLY A 742 51.26 -28.92 45.91
CA GLY A 742 51.01 -30.36 46.03
C GLY A 742 52.29 -31.19 45.99
N THR A 743 53.22 -30.85 45.08
CA THR A 743 54.51 -31.54 44.96
C THR A 743 55.39 -31.31 46.20
N ILE A 744 55.45 -30.07 46.70
CA ILE A 744 56.16 -29.73 47.95
C ILE A 744 55.56 -30.49 49.14
N LEU A 745 54.22 -30.58 49.24
CA LEU A 745 53.55 -31.32 50.29
C LEU A 745 53.89 -32.82 50.25
N VAL A 746 53.92 -33.42 49.06
CA VAL A 746 54.32 -34.82 48.88
C VAL A 746 55.79 -35.03 49.28
N VAL A 747 56.69 -34.12 48.92
CA VAL A 747 58.10 -34.18 49.34
C VAL A 747 58.23 -34.05 50.86
N ILE A 748 57.52 -33.11 51.49
CA ILE A 748 57.54 -32.92 52.95
C ILE A 748 57.00 -34.17 53.65
N ILE A 749 55.86 -34.72 53.20
CA ILE A 749 55.28 -35.96 53.74
C ILE A 749 56.27 -37.12 53.57
N SER A 750 56.96 -37.21 52.43
CA SER A 750 57.96 -38.25 52.17
C SER A 750 59.19 -38.11 53.07
N VAL A 751 59.70 -36.89 53.28
CA VAL A 751 60.83 -36.62 54.18
C VAL A 751 60.44 -36.90 55.64
N ILE A 752 59.24 -36.49 56.07
CA ILE A 752 58.70 -36.79 57.39
C ILE A 752 58.54 -38.31 57.56
N GLY A 753 57.99 -38.99 56.54
CA GLY A 753 57.86 -40.45 56.52
C GLY A 753 59.21 -41.17 56.64
N ILE A 754 60.23 -40.72 55.90
CA ILE A 754 61.61 -41.24 55.98
C ILE A 754 62.22 -40.96 57.36
N PHE A 755 61.99 -39.78 57.94
CA PHE A 755 62.47 -39.43 59.28
C PHE A 755 61.84 -40.34 60.35
N PHE A 756 60.53 -40.56 60.31
CA PHE A 756 59.85 -41.50 61.21
C PHE A 756 60.27 -42.95 60.97
N TYR A 757 60.48 -43.36 59.72
CA TYR A 757 60.98 -44.69 59.37
C TYR A 757 62.40 -44.93 59.92
N ARG A 758 63.32 -43.97 59.76
CA ARG A 758 64.68 -44.04 60.31
C ARG A 758 64.69 -44.05 61.84
N ARG A 759 63.83 -43.25 62.48
CA ARG A 759 63.69 -43.23 63.94
C ARG A 759 63.17 -44.58 64.48
N LYS A 760 62.26 -45.23 63.75
CA LYS A 760 61.78 -46.59 64.07
C LYS A 760 62.86 -47.67 63.87
N GLN A 761 63.74 -47.54 62.87
CA GLN A 761 64.87 -48.46 62.71
C GLN A 761 65.92 -48.29 63.83
N GLN A 762 66.21 -47.07 64.28
CA GLN A 762 67.12 -46.85 65.40
C GLN A 762 66.58 -47.41 66.74
N SER A 763 65.26 -47.45 66.94
CA SER A 763 64.68 -48.13 68.11
C SER A 763 64.72 -49.66 68.02
N ILE A 764 64.84 -50.23 66.83
CA ILE A 764 64.91 -51.70 66.61
C ILE A 764 66.37 -52.20 66.69
N SER A 765 67.37 -51.34 66.46
CA SER A 765 68.79 -51.69 66.63
C SER A 765 69.31 -51.58 68.07
N GLN A 766 68.45 -51.28 69.06
CA GLN A 766 68.78 -51.21 70.49
C GLN A 766 67.92 -52.14 71.36
N SER A 767 67.25 -53.15 70.76
CA SER A 767 66.49 -54.19 71.46
C SER A 767 67.00 -55.58 71.12
#